data_AF-A0A9D2UKF0-F1
#
_entry.id   AF-A0A9D2UKF0-F1
#
_cell.length_a   1.000
_cell.length_b   1.000
_cell.length_c   1.000
_cell.angle_alpha   90.00
_cell.angle_beta   90.00
_cell.angle_gamma   90.00
#
_symmetry.space_group_name_H-M   'P 1'
#
loop_
_entity.id
_entity.type
_entity.pdbx_description
1 polymer ?
#
loop_
_entity_poly.entity_id
_entity_poly.type
_entity_poly.pdbx_seq_one_letter_code
_entity_poly.pdbx_strand_id
1 'polypeptide(L)'
;MIQPLYPKVSTSTFGLSSSPNFPAIEDAVLRYWQEDDTFKASIAQRDAGENGENEFVFYDGPPFANGLPHYGHLLTGYVKDVVPRFQTMRGKKVDRRFGWDTHGLPAELEAERQLGITDKSEIGRMGLAAFNDACRSSVLRYTQEWEEYVTRQGRWVDFDNDYKTLNVEYMESVIWAFKQLWDKGLVYEGYRVLPYCWKDETPLSNHELRMDDDVYKMRQDPAVTIGYKLKDSDEWVLIWTTTPWTVPSNQAVAVNPEIPLVAVVPGEDGAEELQGKTLILAEARLGAYARELGEDPQVLRTFPGSELVGAAYEPPFPYFEGRQEEFGEKMHTILAADFVTVEDGTGIVHQSPAFGEEDKELTDSYGITAARPVDDAGRFDSTVPDYAGEQVFDANKAIIKDLRNHTGPMESRSALLVRHESYEHSYPHCWRCRNPLIYRAVSSWFVRVTEFKDRMVELNEQINWVPDNVKHGQFGKWLENARDWSISRNRFWGSPIPVWISSDPAYPRTDVYGSLAEIEADFGRLPRNDSGEVDLHRPWVDDLTRPNPDDPTGQSVMQRIPEIFDVWFDSGSMSYAQVHYPFENSEWFDNHFPADFIVEYVGQTRGWFYLLHVLATAIFDRPAFTNCISHGIVLGSDGQKMSKSLRNYPDVNEVFNRDGSDAMRWFLMASSILRGGNLVVTEQGIRDGVRQVVLPLWNTWQFFATYSNAADGPAGEKSGYQAQTRYDSSQVLDRYLLAKTHDLITEFGEAMEGLDIWAACELVRSYLDMLTNWYVRRSRRRFWDGGADTHESFDVFFTCLEAFCRVAAPLLPFTVEEIYRGLTGERSVHLADYPDADAFPADADLVAAMDLTRDICSTASSVRKANQLRVRLPLSQLTVATDTDLSSDFTEIIADELNVRTVEVLDVAEAEAAGFSLSQNLVVNARAAGPRLGKQVQQVIKASKSGDWSVTDGTVVSGGIELVEGEFTLESVAESGTDGMELAALDSGFLALDTRVTPELEAEGMARDAVRAIQGIRKQLDLDISDRIAVTIEADTEVAAALEPHADLIAGETLTTALTFGPVDADAEAFTPEELPGGTRLAVKRA
;
A
#
# COMPACT_ATOMS: atom_id res chain seq x y z
N MET A 1 -32.45 18.21 39.45
CA MET A 1 -31.37 18.00 38.47
C MET A 1 -31.91 18.50 37.14
N ILE A 2 -31.36 19.60 36.64
CA ILE A 2 -31.62 20.10 35.29
C ILE A 2 -30.95 19.09 34.34
N GLN A 3 -31.64 18.64 33.30
CA GLN A 3 -31.01 17.80 32.28
C GLN A 3 -29.92 18.60 31.57
N PRO A 4 -28.74 18.03 31.32
CA PRO A 4 -27.69 18.73 30.57
C PRO A 4 -28.17 19.04 29.14
N LEU A 5 -27.75 20.18 28.59
CA LEU A 5 -28.03 20.60 27.21
C LEU A 5 -27.20 19.80 26.20
N TYR A 6 -25.97 19.45 26.57
CA TYR A 6 -25.06 18.63 25.77
C TYR A 6 -24.67 17.34 26.52
N PRO A 7 -24.62 16.17 25.87
CA PRO A 7 -24.90 15.94 24.45
C PRO A 7 -26.40 16.10 24.14
N LYS A 8 -26.74 16.67 22.99
CA LYS A 8 -28.14 16.74 22.53
C LYS A 8 -28.70 15.35 22.22
N VAL A 9 -27.89 14.54 21.53
CA VAL A 9 -28.17 13.13 21.23
C VAL A 9 -26.86 12.36 21.38
N SER A 10 -26.92 11.10 21.82
CA SER A 10 -25.76 10.23 21.97
C SER A 10 -26.14 8.80 21.60
N THR A 11 -25.27 8.07 20.91
CA THR A 11 -25.42 6.63 20.69
C THR A 11 -25.04 5.81 21.91
N SER A 12 -24.18 6.37 22.76
CA SER A 12 -23.61 5.70 23.92
C SER A 12 -24.52 5.78 25.14
N THR A 13 -24.83 4.63 25.74
CA THR A 13 -25.54 4.55 27.02
C THR A 13 -24.71 5.03 28.22
N PHE A 14 -23.40 5.27 28.04
CA PHE A 14 -22.46 5.58 29.12
C PHE A 14 -22.28 7.09 29.36
N GLY A 15 -22.85 7.95 28.50
CA GLY A 15 -22.73 9.41 28.61
C GLY A 15 -21.32 9.96 28.33
N LEU A 16 -21.15 11.25 28.60
CA LEU A 16 -19.92 12.00 28.35
C LEU A 16 -18.87 11.72 29.45
N SER A 17 -17.90 10.84 29.17
CA SER A 17 -16.85 10.41 30.10
C SER A 17 -15.49 11.02 29.74
N SER A 18 -14.68 11.35 30.75
CA SER A 18 -13.27 11.75 30.58
C SER A 18 -12.33 10.58 30.22
N SER A 19 -12.82 9.35 30.33
CA SER A 19 -12.12 8.11 29.96
C SER A 19 -13.01 7.32 28.99
N PRO A 20 -13.05 7.69 27.70
CA PRO A 20 -13.92 7.02 26.72
C PRO A 20 -13.47 5.59 26.44
N ASN A 21 -14.43 4.72 26.17
CA ASN A 21 -14.19 3.39 25.59
C ASN A 21 -14.56 3.48 24.10
N PHE A 22 -13.58 3.80 23.26
CA PHE A 22 -13.80 3.98 21.82
C PHE A 22 -14.40 2.76 21.13
N PRO A 23 -13.90 1.52 21.32
CA PRO A 23 -14.55 0.33 20.76
C PRO A 23 -16.06 0.23 21.05
N ALA A 24 -16.48 0.53 22.29
CA ALA A 24 -17.89 0.50 22.66
C ALA A 24 -18.72 1.63 22.03
N ILE A 25 -18.11 2.80 21.79
CA ILE A 25 -18.74 3.91 21.07
C ILE A 25 -18.91 3.53 19.59
N GLU A 26 -17.89 2.96 18.96
CA GLU A 26 -17.94 2.49 17.57
C GLU A 26 -19.06 1.46 17.36
N ASP A 27 -19.16 0.46 18.26
CA ASP A 27 -20.23 -0.55 18.19
C ASP A 27 -21.63 0.07 18.33
N ALA A 28 -21.76 1.13 19.14
CA ALA A 28 -23.02 1.86 19.30
C ALA A 28 -23.39 2.68 18.05
N VAL A 29 -22.39 3.29 17.41
CA VAL A 29 -22.55 4.01 16.14
C VAL A 29 -22.89 3.05 15.00
N LEU A 30 -22.23 1.89 14.89
CA LEU A 30 -22.55 0.87 13.89
C LEU A 30 -24.00 0.42 13.98
N ARG A 31 -24.47 0.11 15.19
CA ARG A 31 -25.87 -0.26 15.42
C ARG A 31 -26.82 0.88 15.02
N TYR A 32 -26.48 2.12 15.37
CA TYR A 32 -27.27 3.28 14.96
C TYR A 32 -27.37 3.40 13.43
N TRP A 33 -26.25 3.35 12.71
CA TRP A 33 -26.25 3.44 11.24
C TRP A 33 -27.07 2.35 10.56
N GLN A 34 -27.04 1.14 11.12
CA GLN A 34 -27.83 0.02 10.63
C GLN A 34 -29.34 0.24 10.88
N GLU A 35 -29.73 0.67 12.08
CA GLU A 35 -31.14 0.91 12.43
C GLU A 35 -31.73 2.13 11.69
N ASP A 36 -30.90 3.14 11.41
CA ASP A 36 -31.28 4.40 10.75
C ASP A 36 -31.20 4.34 9.22
N ASP A 37 -30.63 3.27 8.65
CA ASP A 37 -30.30 3.16 7.21
C ASP A 37 -29.43 4.34 6.70
N THR A 38 -28.49 4.79 7.53
CA THR A 38 -27.72 6.02 7.27
C THR A 38 -26.89 5.92 5.97
N PHE A 39 -26.27 4.77 5.69
CA PHE A 39 -25.52 4.56 4.46
C PHE A 39 -26.41 4.69 3.21
N LYS A 40 -27.54 3.96 3.17
CA LYS A 40 -28.49 4.02 2.05
C LYS A 40 -29.04 5.44 1.86
N ALA A 41 -29.33 6.14 2.96
CA ALA A 41 -29.75 7.54 2.92
C ALA A 41 -28.67 8.48 2.35
N SER A 42 -27.39 8.26 2.68
CA SER A 42 -26.28 9.09 2.19
C SER A 42 -26.13 9.06 0.67
N ILE A 43 -26.45 7.93 0.04
CA ILE A 43 -26.48 7.78 -1.42
C ILE A 43 -27.78 8.33 -1.99
N ALA A 44 -28.92 7.96 -1.40
CA ALA A 44 -30.25 8.30 -1.94
C ALA A 44 -30.54 9.80 -1.95
N GLN A 45 -29.91 10.58 -1.05
CA GLN A 45 -30.05 12.04 -1.01
C GLN A 45 -29.27 12.77 -2.11
N ARG A 46 -28.42 12.07 -2.88
CA ARG A 46 -27.60 12.64 -3.95
C ARG A 46 -28.20 12.28 -5.30
N ASP A 47 -28.56 13.30 -6.08
CA ASP A 47 -29.03 13.13 -7.45
C ASP A 47 -27.85 12.73 -8.35
N ALA A 48 -28.08 11.74 -9.23
CA ALA A 48 -27.12 11.31 -10.24
C ALA A 48 -26.93 12.37 -11.33
N GLY A 49 -27.90 13.26 -11.52
CA GLY A 49 -27.94 14.19 -12.65
C GLY A 49 -28.36 13.51 -13.95
N GLU A 50 -28.34 14.25 -15.06
CA GLU A 50 -28.67 13.67 -16.37
C GLU A 50 -27.56 12.70 -16.79
N ASN A 51 -27.92 11.45 -17.09
CA ASN A 51 -26.98 10.39 -17.49
C ASN A 51 -25.79 10.17 -16.51
N GLY A 52 -25.96 10.47 -15.23
CA GLY A 52 -24.92 10.21 -14.22
C GLY A 52 -23.82 11.27 -14.15
N GLU A 53 -24.02 12.48 -14.70
CA GLU A 53 -23.03 13.57 -14.68
C GLU A 53 -22.56 14.02 -13.27
N ASN A 54 -23.33 13.70 -12.23
CA ASN A 54 -23.00 13.96 -10.83
C ASN A 54 -22.62 12.69 -10.04
N GLU A 55 -22.53 11.54 -10.72
CA GLU A 55 -21.95 10.35 -10.12
C GLU A 55 -20.43 10.44 -10.05
N PHE A 56 -19.87 9.78 -9.04
CA PHE A 56 -18.45 9.48 -8.96
C PHE A 56 -18.33 7.96 -9.01
N VAL A 57 -17.92 7.43 -10.16
CA VAL A 57 -17.92 6.00 -10.43
C VAL A 57 -16.71 5.35 -9.77
N PHE A 58 -16.96 4.57 -8.72
CA PHE A 58 -15.95 3.84 -7.98
C PHE A 58 -16.00 2.34 -8.35
N TYR A 59 -14.88 1.78 -8.81
CA TYR A 59 -14.75 0.32 -8.96
C TYR A 59 -14.06 -0.30 -7.77
N ASP A 60 -14.77 -1.23 -7.12
CA ASP A 60 -14.23 -2.03 -6.04
C ASP A 60 -13.51 -3.26 -6.60
N GLY A 61 -12.18 -3.28 -6.52
CA GLY A 61 -11.39 -4.46 -6.89
C GLY A 61 -11.83 -5.69 -6.09
N PRO A 62 -12.29 -6.77 -6.75
CA PRO A 62 -12.93 -7.88 -6.06
C PRO A 62 -11.90 -8.75 -5.32
N PRO A 63 -11.96 -8.88 -3.98
CA PRO A 63 -11.10 -9.83 -3.27
C PRO A 63 -11.44 -11.28 -3.62
N PHE A 64 -10.44 -12.15 -3.50
CA PHE A 64 -10.66 -13.60 -3.55
C PHE A 64 -11.42 -14.07 -2.30
N ALA A 65 -12.52 -14.77 -2.51
CA ALA A 65 -13.34 -15.33 -1.45
C ALA A 65 -12.79 -16.66 -0.90
N ASN A 66 -11.51 -16.73 -0.52
CA ASN A 66 -10.84 -17.99 -0.12
C ASN A 66 -10.16 -17.96 1.25
N GLY A 67 -10.43 -16.93 2.06
CA GLY A 67 -9.94 -16.85 3.43
C GLY A 67 -10.24 -15.53 4.11
N LEU A 68 -9.97 -15.44 5.41
CA LEU A 68 -10.19 -14.23 6.21
C LEU A 68 -9.36 -13.02 5.76
N PRO A 69 -9.86 -11.78 5.94
CA PRO A 69 -9.11 -10.55 5.72
C PRO A 69 -7.80 -10.44 6.54
N HIS A 70 -6.94 -9.51 6.14
CA HIS A 70 -5.66 -9.20 6.79
C HIS A 70 -5.34 -7.72 6.56
N TYR A 71 -4.36 -7.13 7.26
CA TYR A 71 -4.02 -5.70 7.18
C TYR A 71 -3.94 -5.09 5.77
N GLY A 72 -3.45 -5.83 4.76
CA GLY A 72 -3.54 -5.41 3.36
C GLY A 72 -4.97 -5.08 2.91
N HIS A 73 -5.93 -5.97 3.16
CA HIS A 73 -7.35 -5.73 2.86
C HIS A 73 -7.93 -4.55 3.65
N LEU A 74 -7.50 -4.32 4.91
CA LEU A 74 -7.99 -3.17 5.68
C LEU A 74 -7.46 -1.87 5.12
N LEU A 75 -6.16 -1.79 4.83
CA LEU A 75 -5.57 -0.60 4.25
C LEU A 75 -6.33 -0.19 2.98
N THR A 76 -6.50 -1.14 2.05
CA THR A 76 -7.26 -0.91 0.82
C THR A 76 -8.71 -0.54 1.14
N GLY A 77 -9.38 -1.27 2.04
CA GLY A 77 -10.76 -1.03 2.44
C GLY A 77 -10.99 0.36 3.06
N TYR A 78 -10.03 0.89 3.81
CA TYR A 78 -10.11 2.23 4.39
C TYR A 78 -10.04 3.29 3.30
N VAL A 79 -9.13 3.16 2.33
CA VAL A 79 -9.07 4.10 1.20
C VAL A 79 -10.34 4.05 0.36
N LYS A 80 -10.87 2.84 0.11
CA LYS A 80 -12.15 2.57 -0.57
C LYS A 80 -13.38 3.12 0.17
N ASP A 81 -13.21 3.65 1.38
CA ASP A 81 -14.28 4.29 2.15
C ASP A 81 -14.04 5.79 2.35
N VAL A 82 -12.79 6.18 2.67
CA VAL A 82 -12.37 7.58 2.86
C VAL A 82 -12.70 8.42 1.61
N VAL A 83 -12.29 7.97 0.42
CA VAL A 83 -12.50 8.74 -0.82
C VAL A 83 -14.00 8.82 -1.18
N PRO A 84 -14.77 7.72 -1.22
CA PRO A 84 -16.21 7.80 -1.46
C PRO A 84 -16.99 8.61 -0.43
N ARG A 85 -16.64 8.55 0.88
CA ARG A 85 -17.28 9.40 1.90
C ARG A 85 -17.06 10.89 1.61
N PHE A 86 -15.81 11.27 1.34
CA PHE A 86 -15.47 12.64 0.99
C PHE A 86 -16.27 13.11 -0.25
N GLN A 87 -16.29 12.33 -1.33
CA GLN A 87 -17.03 12.67 -2.54
C GLN A 87 -18.55 12.79 -2.29
N THR A 88 -19.14 11.89 -1.48
CA THR A 88 -20.55 12.01 -1.07
C THR A 88 -20.83 13.28 -0.27
N MET A 89 -19.90 13.71 0.59
CA MET A 89 -20.02 14.99 1.31
C MET A 89 -19.82 16.20 0.39
N ARG A 90 -19.05 16.06 -0.70
CA ARG A 90 -18.95 17.06 -1.78
C ARG A 90 -20.18 17.11 -2.70
N GLY A 91 -21.23 16.35 -2.38
CA GLY A 91 -22.49 16.35 -3.12
C GLY A 91 -22.57 15.35 -4.27
N LYS A 92 -21.53 14.53 -4.49
CA LYS A 92 -21.54 13.48 -5.51
C LYS A 92 -22.38 12.29 -5.09
N LYS A 93 -23.07 11.67 -6.04
CA LYS A 93 -23.67 10.35 -5.83
C LYS A 93 -22.58 9.30 -6.03
N VAL A 94 -22.40 8.42 -5.04
CA VAL A 94 -21.31 7.43 -5.07
C VAL A 94 -21.87 6.07 -4.69
N ASP A 95 -22.22 5.27 -5.70
CA ASP A 95 -22.63 3.88 -5.49
C ASP A 95 -21.39 3.02 -5.18
N ARG A 96 -21.53 2.13 -4.19
CA ARG A 96 -20.40 1.37 -3.63
C ARG A 96 -20.83 -0.09 -3.55
N ARG A 97 -20.65 -0.84 -4.64
CA ARG A 97 -21.04 -2.26 -4.73
C ARG A 97 -19.84 -3.15 -4.42
N PHE A 98 -20.01 -4.11 -3.52
CA PHE A 98 -18.95 -5.06 -3.21
C PHE A 98 -18.77 -6.07 -4.36
N GLY A 99 -17.54 -6.48 -4.62
CA GLY A 99 -17.20 -7.47 -5.64
C GLY A 99 -16.60 -8.74 -5.08
N TRP A 100 -16.84 -9.88 -5.73
CA TRP A 100 -16.23 -11.15 -5.35
C TRP A 100 -15.57 -11.84 -6.53
N ASP A 101 -14.27 -12.11 -6.37
CA ASP A 101 -13.55 -13.02 -7.25
C ASP A 101 -13.65 -14.43 -6.69
N THR A 102 -14.41 -15.27 -7.39
CA THR A 102 -14.92 -16.55 -6.89
C THR A 102 -14.38 -17.74 -7.69
N HIS A 103 -13.62 -17.48 -8.75
CA HIS A 103 -13.15 -18.50 -9.69
C HIS A 103 -11.65 -18.81 -9.55
N GLY A 104 -11.21 -19.79 -10.33
CA GLY A 104 -9.80 -20.08 -10.57
C GLY A 104 -9.09 -20.84 -9.45
N LEU A 105 -7.78 -20.98 -9.64
CA LEU A 105 -6.88 -21.71 -8.74
C LEU A 105 -7.04 -21.34 -7.25
N PRO A 106 -7.23 -20.07 -6.85
CA PRO A 106 -7.34 -19.73 -5.43
C PRO A 106 -8.55 -20.38 -4.74
N ALA A 107 -9.68 -20.50 -5.45
CA ALA A 107 -10.88 -21.15 -4.94
C ALA A 107 -10.76 -22.68 -4.98
N GLU A 108 -10.24 -23.23 -6.08
CA GLU A 108 -10.05 -24.68 -6.24
C GLU A 108 -9.10 -25.26 -5.19
N LEU A 109 -7.94 -24.63 -4.98
CA LEU A 109 -6.94 -25.12 -4.02
C LEU A 109 -7.46 -25.09 -2.58
N GLU A 110 -8.30 -24.11 -2.24
CA GLU A 110 -8.95 -24.06 -0.92
C GLU A 110 -10.01 -25.16 -0.78
N ALA A 111 -10.81 -25.42 -1.82
CA ALA A 111 -11.73 -26.55 -1.83
C ALA A 111 -10.99 -27.90 -1.75
N GLU A 112 -9.91 -28.08 -2.51
CA GLU A 112 -9.04 -29.26 -2.44
C GLU A 112 -8.51 -29.47 -1.02
N ARG A 113 -8.03 -28.40 -0.36
CA ARG A 113 -7.58 -28.46 1.04
C ARG A 113 -8.68 -28.89 2.01
N GLN A 114 -9.89 -28.35 1.87
CA GLN A 114 -11.03 -28.71 2.72
C GLN A 114 -11.48 -30.16 2.52
N LEU A 115 -11.41 -30.64 1.27
CA LEU A 115 -11.76 -32.01 0.89
C LEU A 115 -10.63 -33.02 1.15
N GLY A 116 -9.41 -32.55 1.43
CA GLY A 116 -8.23 -33.40 1.58
C GLY A 116 -7.72 -33.99 0.27
N ILE A 117 -8.05 -33.36 -0.87
CA ILE A 117 -7.59 -33.76 -2.20
C ILE A 117 -6.11 -33.41 -2.33
N THR A 118 -5.31 -34.39 -2.73
CA THR A 118 -3.85 -34.19 -2.91
C THR A 118 -3.37 -34.44 -4.34
N ASP A 119 -4.24 -34.97 -5.20
CA ASP A 119 -3.93 -35.34 -6.57
C ASP A 119 -5.15 -35.07 -7.48
N LYS A 120 -4.92 -34.51 -8.67
CA LYS A 120 -5.99 -34.12 -9.59
C LYS A 120 -6.86 -35.30 -10.03
N SER A 121 -6.32 -36.53 -10.06
CA SER A 121 -7.10 -37.73 -10.39
C SER A 121 -8.21 -38.04 -9.37
N GLU A 122 -8.12 -37.51 -8.14
CA GLU A 122 -9.18 -37.62 -7.14
C GLU A 122 -10.41 -36.80 -7.53
N ILE A 123 -10.23 -35.64 -8.18
CA ILE A 123 -11.32 -34.79 -8.70
C ILE A 123 -12.09 -35.56 -9.78
N GLY A 124 -11.38 -36.24 -10.69
CA GLY A 124 -12.00 -37.09 -11.71
C GLY A 124 -12.83 -38.24 -11.11
N ARG A 125 -12.39 -38.81 -9.98
CA ARG A 125 -13.14 -39.85 -9.25
C ARG A 125 -14.36 -39.30 -8.51
N MET A 126 -14.26 -38.08 -7.98
CA MET A 126 -15.37 -37.37 -7.30
C MET A 126 -16.45 -36.92 -8.30
N GLY A 127 -16.04 -36.58 -9.52
CA GLY A 127 -16.90 -36.00 -10.55
C GLY A 127 -16.85 -34.48 -10.54
N LEU A 128 -16.83 -33.89 -11.74
CA LEU A 128 -16.61 -32.46 -11.95
C LEU A 128 -17.72 -31.59 -11.31
N ALA A 129 -18.98 -31.99 -11.44
CA ALA A 129 -20.12 -31.27 -10.84
C ALA A 129 -19.96 -31.17 -9.32
N ALA A 130 -19.68 -32.29 -8.65
CA ALA A 130 -19.51 -32.32 -7.20
C ALA A 130 -18.32 -31.48 -6.71
N PHE A 131 -17.21 -31.46 -7.47
CA PHE A 131 -16.05 -30.64 -7.14
C PHE A 131 -16.35 -29.13 -7.31
N ASN A 132 -17.01 -28.76 -8.40
CA ASN A 132 -17.41 -27.37 -8.66
C ASN A 132 -18.44 -26.87 -7.64
N ASP A 133 -19.37 -27.71 -7.20
CA ASP A 133 -20.30 -27.38 -6.10
C ASP A 133 -19.57 -27.17 -4.76
N ALA A 134 -18.52 -27.94 -4.50
CA ALA A 134 -17.67 -27.74 -3.32
C ALA A 134 -16.90 -26.42 -3.40
N CYS A 135 -16.38 -26.05 -4.58
CA CYS A 135 -15.76 -24.75 -4.80
C CYS A 135 -16.75 -23.60 -4.55
N ARG A 136 -17.95 -23.68 -5.15
CA ARG A 136 -19.05 -22.73 -4.95
C ARG A 136 -19.42 -22.57 -3.46
N SER A 137 -19.54 -23.69 -2.74
CA SER A 137 -19.89 -23.69 -1.31
C SER A 137 -18.78 -23.12 -0.43
N SER A 138 -17.51 -23.36 -0.80
CA SER A 138 -16.35 -22.85 -0.07
C SER A 138 -16.27 -21.33 -0.15
N VAL A 139 -16.42 -20.76 -1.35
CA VAL A 139 -16.31 -19.30 -1.55
C VAL A 139 -17.43 -18.53 -0.87
N LEU A 140 -18.66 -19.05 -0.92
CA LEU A 140 -19.82 -18.42 -0.26
C LEU A 140 -19.75 -18.46 1.28
N ARG A 141 -18.94 -19.34 1.87
CA ARG A 141 -18.75 -19.37 3.33
C ARG A 141 -17.98 -18.15 3.83
N TYR A 142 -16.98 -17.69 3.07
CA TYR A 142 -16.13 -16.59 3.48
C TYR A 142 -16.82 -15.22 3.35
N THR A 143 -17.83 -15.08 2.50
CA THR A 143 -18.48 -13.77 2.26
C THR A 143 -19.10 -13.19 3.53
N GLN A 144 -19.72 -14.03 4.38
CA GLN A 144 -20.30 -13.58 5.64
C GLN A 144 -19.23 -13.10 6.64
N GLU A 145 -18.13 -13.84 6.78
CA GLU A 145 -17.03 -13.45 7.68
C GLU A 145 -16.40 -12.12 7.25
N TRP A 146 -16.34 -11.88 5.94
CA TRP A 146 -15.89 -10.61 5.38
C TRP A 146 -16.88 -9.48 5.60
N GLU A 147 -18.18 -9.70 5.44
CA GLU A 147 -19.21 -8.69 5.68
C GLU A 147 -19.14 -8.18 7.13
N GLU A 148 -19.05 -9.08 8.11
CA GLU A 148 -18.88 -8.73 9.52
C GLU A 148 -17.61 -7.89 9.75
N TYR A 149 -16.52 -8.29 9.09
CA TYR A 149 -15.23 -7.64 9.22
C TYR A 149 -15.18 -6.24 8.59
N VAL A 150 -15.72 -6.09 7.39
CA VAL A 150 -15.84 -4.82 6.64
C VAL A 150 -16.81 -3.87 7.37
N THR A 151 -17.88 -4.42 7.95
CA THR A 151 -18.79 -3.66 8.80
C THR A 151 -18.08 -3.13 10.04
N ARG A 152 -17.30 -3.98 10.74
CA ARG A 152 -16.54 -3.55 11.93
C ARG A 152 -15.48 -2.48 11.62
N GLN A 153 -14.92 -2.50 10.41
CA GLN A 153 -14.02 -1.48 9.87
C GLN A 153 -14.72 -0.10 9.66
N GLY A 154 -16.06 -0.07 9.62
CA GLY A 154 -16.81 1.13 9.26
C GLY A 154 -16.67 1.50 7.78
N ARG A 155 -16.43 0.51 6.91
CA ARG A 155 -16.46 0.71 5.46
C ARG A 155 -17.90 0.56 4.97
N TRP A 156 -18.44 1.61 4.38
CA TRP A 156 -19.78 1.60 3.80
C TRP A 156 -19.75 1.08 2.37
N VAL A 157 -20.38 -0.07 2.16
CA VAL A 157 -20.47 -0.78 0.88
C VAL A 157 -21.73 -1.65 0.88
N ASP A 158 -22.33 -1.82 -0.30
CA ASP A 158 -23.53 -2.62 -0.53
C ASP A 158 -23.13 -4.08 -0.78
N PHE A 159 -23.51 -4.95 0.16
CA PHE A 159 -23.41 -6.41 0.06
C PHE A 159 -24.70 -7.06 -0.48
N ASP A 160 -25.83 -6.35 -0.46
CA ASP A 160 -27.12 -6.86 -0.95
C ASP A 160 -27.11 -6.95 -2.49
N ASN A 161 -26.59 -5.91 -3.16
CA ASN A 161 -26.44 -5.84 -4.61
C ASN A 161 -25.00 -6.07 -5.07
N ASP A 162 -24.27 -6.97 -4.41
CA ASP A 162 -22.91 -7.32 -4.79
C ASP A 162 -22.84 -7.91 -6.21
N TYR A 163 -21.63 -8.04 -6.75
CA TYR A 163 -21.39 -8.82 -7.96
C TYR A 163 -20.43 -9.96 -7.66
N LYS A 164 -20.70 -11.12 -8.26
CA LYS A 164 -19.84 -12.30 -8.14
C LYS A 164 -19.51 -12.81 -9.53
N THR A 165 -18.25 -13.14 -9.74
CA THR A 165 -17.76 -13.71 -11.01
C THR A 165 -18.45 -15.01 -11.41
N LEU A 166 -19.00 -15.77 -10.44
CA LEU A 166 -19.80 -16.99 -10.67
C LEU A 166 -21.26 -16.75 -11.09
N ASN A 167 -21.75 -15.50 -11.08
CA ASN A 167 -23.11 -15.20 -11.51
C ASN A 167 -23.22 -15.36 -13.03
N VAL A 168 -24.32 -15.95 -13.50
CA VAL A 168 -24.48 -16.29 -14.92
C VAL A 168 -24.44 -15.05 -15.82
N GLU A 169 -25.01 -13.93 -15.36
CA GLU A 169 -25.02 -12.64 -16.03
C GLU A 169 -23.60 -12.05 -16.18
N TYR A 170 -22.76 -12.25 -15.16
CA TYR A 170 -21.36 -11.84 -15.20
C TYR A 170 -20.59 -12.69 -16.23
N MET A 171 -20.76 -14.02 -16.19
CA MET A 171 -20.13 -14.94 -17.12
C MET A 171 -20.58 -14.72 -18.57
N GLU A 172 -21.85 -14.36 -18.80
CA GLU A 172 -22.36 -14.03 -20.13
C GLU A 172 -21.62 -12.80 -20.71
N SER A 173 -21.38 -11.79 -19.87
CA SER A 173 -20.59 -10.61 -20.24
C SER A 173 -19.12 -10.95 -20.50
N VAL A 174 -18.56 -11.94 -19.78
CA VAL A 174 -17.20 -12.45 -20.00
C VAL A 174 -17.07 -13.14 -21.36
N ILE A 175 -18.00 -14.04 -21.72
CA ILE A 175 -17.97 -14.70 -23.03
C ILE A 175 -18.23 -13.70 -24.17
N TRP A 176 -19.06 -12.67 -23.92
CA TRP A 176 -19.24 -11.56 -24.84
C TRP A 176 -17.91 -10.83 -25.11
N ALA A 177 -17.15 -10.50 -24.06
CA ALA A 177 -15.87 -9.82 -24.19
C ALA A 177 -14.88 -10.65 -25.00
N PHE A 178 -14.81 -11.96 -24.75
CA PHE A 178 -14.01 -12.87 -25.57
C PHE A 178 -14.44 -12.86 -27.04
N LYS A 179 -15.76 -12.91 -27.31
CA LYS A 179 -16.28 -12.80 -28.67
C LYS A 179 -15.89 -11.48 -29.35
N GLN A 180 -15.90 -10.35 -28.63
CA GLN A 180 -15.42 -9.08 -29.18
C GLN A 180 -13.95 -9.14 -29.58
N LEU A 181 -13.09 -9.73 -28.74
CA LEU A 181 -11.68 -9.89 -29.05
C LEU A 181 -11.46 -10.84 -30.24
N TRP A 182 -12.24 -11.93 -30.32
CA TRP A 182 -12.24 -12.86 -31.45
C TRP A 182 -12.65 -12.18 -32.76
N ASP A 183 -13.77 -11.44 -32.76
CA ASP A 183 -14.28 -10.75 -33.95
C ASP A 183 -13.30 -9.65 -34.43
N LYS A 184 -12.48 -9.10 -33.53
CA LYS A 184 -11.36 -8.17 -33.85
C LYS A 184 -10.06 -8.86 -34.28
N GLY A 185 -9.99 -10.19 -34.28
CA GLY A 185 -8.79 -10.95 -34.64
C GLY A 185 -7.68 -10.96 -33.57
N LEU A 186 -7.99 -10.50 -32.36
CA LEU A 186 -7.04 -10.39 -31.24
C LEU A 186 -6.88 -11.67 -30.44
N VAL A 187 -7.70 -12.70 -30.70
CA VAL A 187 -7.61 -14.00 -30.02
C VAL A 187 -7.08 -15.06 -30.98
N TYR A 188 -6.21 -15.94 -30.47
CA TYR A 188 -5.73 -17.09 -31.22
C TYR A 188 -5.32 -18.26 -30.32
N GLU A 189 -5.37 -19.48 -30.86
CA GLU A 189 -4.73 -20.64 -30.26
C GLU A 189 -3.25 -20.67 -30.67
N GLY A 190 -2.36 -20.78 -29.70
CA GLY A 190 -0.93 -20.87 -29.89
C GLY A 190 -0.35 -22.07 -29.17
N TYR A 191 0.63 -22.72 -29.78
CA TYR A 191 1.44 -23.75 -29.13
C TYR A 191 2.75 -23.11 -28.67
N ARG A 192 2.89 -22.81 -27.37
CA ARG A 192 4.02 -22.07 -26.80
C ARG A 192 4.60 -22.77 -25.57
N VAL A 193 5.86 -22.49 -25.28
CA VAL A 193 6.47 -22.88 -24.01
C VAL A 193 6.03 -21.86 -22.95
N LEU A 194 5.28 -22.33 -21.97
CA LEU A 194 4.77 -21.50 -20.87
C LEU A 194 5.32 -22.02 -19.53
N PRO A 195 5.42 -21.16 -18.51
CA PRO A 195 5.54 -21.62 -17.15
C PRO A 195 4.37 -22.55 -16.81
N TYR A 196 4.67 -23.71 -16.25
CA TYR A 196 3.72 -24.77 -16.02
C TYR A 196 3.88 -25.33 -14.61
N CYS A 197 2.78 -25.34 -13.87
CA CYS A 197 2.75 -25.98 -12.57
C CYS A 197 2.42 -27.46 -12.76
N TRP A 198 3.40 -28.34 -12.61
CA TRP A 198 3.20 -29.79 -12.71
C TRP A 198 2.37 -30.36 -11.56
N LYS A 199 2.29 -29.65 -10.43
CA LYS A 199 1.46 -30.05 -9.29
C LYS A 199 -0.02 -29.70 -9.50
N ASP A 200 -0.28 -28.50 -10.03
CA ASP A 200 -1.63 -27.99 -10.29
C ASP A 200 -2.08 -28.30 -11.73
N GLU A 201 -1.21 -28.95 -12.52
CA GLU A 201 -1.40 -29.38 -13.91
C GLU A 201 -2.04 -28.30 -14.81
N THR A 202 -1.46 -27.10 -14.83
CA THR A 202 -1.92 -25.99 -15.66
C THR A 202 -0.78 -25.04 -16.03
N PRO A 203 -0.83 -24.41 -17.23
CA PRO A 203 0.01 -23.25 -17.52
C PRO A 203 -0.34 -22.07 -16.61
N LEU A 204 0.65 -21.22 -16.39
CA LEU A 204 0.55 -19.93 -15.72
C LEU A 204 1.01 -18.84 -16.69
N SER A 205 0.48 -17.63 -16.50
CA SER A 205 0.84 -16.46 -17.30
C SER A 205 2.12 -15.78 -16.78
N ASN A 206 2.76 -15.00 -17.64
CA ASN A 206 3.98 -14.27 -17.29
C ASN A 206 3.76 -13.23 -16.16
N HIS A 207 2.57 -12.63 -16.11
CA HIS A 207 2.26 -11.61 -15.12
C HIS A 207 2.10 -12.23 -13.72
N GLU A 208 1.48 -13.41 -13.60
CA GLU A 208 1.40 -14.18 -12.34
C GLU A 208 2.77 -14.47 -11.71
N LEU A 209 3.82 -14.66 -12.53
CA LEU A 209 5.17 -14.90 -12.02
C LEU A 209 5.89 -13.65 -11.50
N ARG A 210 5.37 -12.46 -11.82
CA ARG A 210 6.03 -11.18 -11.52
C ARG A 210 5.22 -10.35 -10.52
N MET A 211 4.04 -10.81 -10.10
CA MET A 211 3.19 -10.09 -9.15
C MET A 211 3.82 -9.98 -7.75
N ASP A 212 4.49 -11.03 -7.28
CA ASP A 212 5.09 -11.11 -5.95
C ASP A 212 6.57 -11.48 -6.03
N ASP A 213 7.39 -10.84 -5.19
CA ASP A 213 8.84 -11.12 -5.12
C ASP A 213 9.14 -12.57 -4.66
N ASP A 214 8.20 -13.20 -3.94
CA ASP A 214 8.35 -14.57 -3.40
C ASP A 214 8.13 -15.67 -4.45
N VAL A 215 7.81 -15.33 -5.71
CA VAL A 215 7.69 -16.33 -6.80
C VAL A 215 9.08 -16.86 -7.16
N TYR A 216 10.07 -15.98 -7.23
CA TYR A 216 11.45 -16.35 -7.53
C TYR A 216 12.22 -16.58 -6.22
N LYS A 217 12.75 -17.78 -6.07
CA LYS A 217 13.47 -18.17 -4.83
C LYS A 217 14.82 -18.75 -5.18
N MET A 218 15.81 -18.47 -4.33
CA MET A 218 17.10 -19.15 -4.40
C MET A 218 16.88 -20.65 -4.17
N ARG A 219 17.31 -21.45 -5.13
CA ARG A 219 17.21 -22.90 -5.13
C ARG A 219 18.55 -23.48 -5.54
N GLN A 220 18.90 -24.59 -4.91
CA GLN A 220 20.05 -25.39 -5.25
C GLN A 220 19.64 -26.53 -6.17
N ASP A 221 20.18 -26.55 -7.40
CA ASP A 221 19.90 -27.56 -8.42
C ASP A 221 21.20 -28.26 -8.88
N PRO A 222 21.11 -29.48 -9.45
CA PRO A 222 22.24 -30.12 -10.10
C PRO A 222 22.56 -29.41 -11.41
N ALA A 223 23.82 -29.04 -11.62
CA ALA A 223 24.33 -28.60 -12.91
C ALA A 223 25.29 -29.63 -13.48
N VAL A 224 25.16 -29.90 -14.78
CA VAL A 224 25.99 -30.88 -15.48
C VAL A 224 26.60 -30.28 -16.73
N THR A 225 27.87 -30.63 -16.97
CA THR A 225 28.50 -30.44 -18.28
C THR A 225 28.59 -31.80 -18.96
N ILE A 226 28.05 -31.90 -20.18
CA ILE A 226 28.01 -33.15 -20.94
C ILE A 226 28.69 -32.95 -22.29
N GLY A 227 29.61 -33.83 -22.65
CA GLY A 227 30.19 -33.86 -23.99
C GLY A 227 29.31 -34.67 -24.94
N TYR A 228 28.88 -34.08 -26.05
CA TYR A 228 28.20 -34.78 -27.14
C TYR A 228 29.17 -35.03 -28.29
N LYS A 229 29.30 -36.29 -28.72
CA LYS A 229 30.26 -36.67 -29.75
C LYS A 229 29.77 -36.22 -31.13
N LEU A 230 30.60 -35.55 -31.93
CA LEU A 230 30.29 -35.29 -33.34
C LEU A 230 30.28 -36.61 -34.13
N LYS A 231 29.39 -36.76 -35.11
CA LYS A 231 29.28 -38.02 -35.88
C LYS A 231 30.47 -38.26 -36.81
N ASP A 232 31.01 -37.19 -37.38
CA ASP A 232 32.07 -37.25 -38.39
C ASP A 232 33.47 -36.95 -37.84
N SER A 233 33.63 -36.82 -36.51
CA SER A 233 34.93 -36.63 -35.85
C SER A 233 35.00 -37.28 -34.46
N ASP A 234 36.22 -37.45 -33.93
CA ASP A 234 36.46 -37.86 -32.54
C ASP A 234 36.58 -36.62 -31.61
N GLU A 235 35.66 -35.68 -31.77
CA GLU A 235 35.55 -34.46 -30.95
C GLU A 235 34.19 -34.43 -30.22
N TRP A 236 34.17 -33.86 -29.02
CA TRP A 236 32.96 -33.69 -28.21
C TRP A 236 32.66 -32.22 -28.00
N VAL A 237 31.46 -31.77 -28.37
CA VAL A 237 30.98 -30.44 -27.98
C VAL A 237 30.46 -30.48 -26.55
N LEU A 238 30.95 -29.59 -25.70
CA LEU A 238 30.55 -29.53 -24.31
C LEU A 238 29.32 -28.65 -24.17
N ILE A 239 28.22 -29.22 -23.67
CA ILE A 239 27.04 -28.46 -23.27
C ILE A 239 26.98 -28.36 -21.75
N TRP A 240 26.36 -27.30 -21.24
CA TRP A 240 26.07 -27.14 -19.82
C TRP A 240 24.57 -26.93 -19.61
N THR A 241 24.01 -27.52 -18.55
CA THR A 241 22.60 -27.34 -18.17
C THR A 241 22.39 -27.51 -16.67
N THR A 242 21.46 -26.73 -16.11
CA THR A 242 20.93 -26.89 -14.75
C THR A 242 19.69 -27.79 -14.69
N THR A 243 19.22 -28.28 -15.84
CA THR A 243 18.04 -29.15 -15.97
C THR A 243 18.39 -30.48 -16.63
N PRO A 244 19.14 -31.38 -15.96
CA PRO A 244 19.52 -32.69 -16.52
C PRO A 244 18.34 -33.49 -17.09
N TRP A 245 17.16 -33.38 -16.49
CA TRP A 245 15.93 -34.01 -16.95
C TRP A 245 15.49 -33.62 -18.37
N THR A 246 15.96 -32.50 -18.91
CA THR A 246 15.66 -32.11 -20.31
C THR A 246 16.60 -32.78 -21.32
N VAL A 247 17.73 -33.34 -20.88
CA VAL A 247 18.75 -33.95 -21.75
C VAL A 247 18.23 -35.18 -22.54
N PRO A 248 17.42 -36.09 -21.96
CA PRO A 248 16.78 -37.18 -22.71
C PRO A 248 15.95 -36.73 -23.92
N SER A 249 15.47 -35.49 -23.91
CA SER A 249 14.63 -34.88 -24.96
C SER A 249 15.41 -33.94 -25.90
N ASN A 250 16.74 -33.96 -25.86
CA ASN A 250 17.55 -33.09 -26.70
C ASN A 250 17.29 -33.31 -28.20
N GLN A 251 17.07 -32.22 -28.93
CA GLN A 251 16.81 -32.24 -30.38
C GLN A 251 17.80 -31.42 -31.20
N ALA A 252 18.53 -30.49 -30.60
CA ALA A 252 19.59 -29.74 -31.27
C ALA A 252 20.63 -29.22 -30.27
N VAL A 253 21.72 -28.65 -30.79
CA VAL A 253 22.69 -27.86 -30.01
C VAL A 253 22.81 -26.50 -30.65
N ALA A 254 22.93 -25.43 -29.88
CA ALA A 254 23.01 -24.06 -30.37
C ALA A 254 24.39 -23.45 -30.10
N VAL A 255 24.92 -22.73 -31.08
CA VAL A 255 26.15 -21.92 -30.97
C VAL A 255 25.93 -20.54 -31.56
N ASN A 256 26.55 -19.54 -30.98
CA ASN A 256 26.64 -18.23 -31.61
C ASN A 256 27.71 -18.29 -32.73
N PRO A 257 27.39 -17.94 -33.99
CA PRO A 257 28.33 -18.03 -35.11
C PRO A 257 29.61 -17.20 -34.94
N GLU A 258 29.56 -16.13 -34.14
CA GLU A 258 30.64 -15.17 -33.95
C GLU A 258 31.53 -15.48 -32.74
N ILE A 259 31.06 -16.32 -31.80
CA ILE A 259 31.83 -16.64 -30.59
C ILE A 259 33.00 -17.56 -30.94
N PRO A 260 34.25 -17.21 -30.56
CA PRO A 260 35.41 -18.08 -30.73
C PRO A 260 35.28 -19.34 -29.87
N LEU A 261 35.42 -20.50 -30.52
CA LEU A 261 35.47 -21.81 -29.91
C LEU A 261 36.90 -22.37 -29.99
N VAL A 262 37.21 -23.28 -29.08
CA VAL A 262 38.50 -23.97 -29.01
C VAL A 262 38.27 -25.47 -28.95
N ALA A 263 39.08 -26.23 -29.70
CA ALA A 263 39.20 -27.67 -29.51
C ALA A 263 40.44 -27.95 -28.65
N VAL A 264 40.25 -28.63 -27.52
CA VAL A 264 41.29 -28.81 -26.51
C VAL A 264 41.41 -30.26 -26.06
N VAL A 265 42.62 -30.66 -25.68
CA VAL A 265 42.87 -31.91 -24.97
C VAL A 265 43.26 -31.57 -23.53
N PRO A 266 42.72 -32.27 -22.51
CA PRO A 266 43.11 -32.03 -21.12
C PRO A 266 44.63 -32.13 -20.90
N GLY A 267 45.17 -31.25 -20.05
CA GLY A 267 46.55 -31.30 -19.57
C GLY A 267 46.79 -32.47 -18.62
N GLU A 268 48.05 -32.71 -18.21
CA GLU A 268 48.42 -33.85 -17.35
C GLU A 268 47.72 -33.83 -15.97
N ASP A 269 47.32 -32.66 -15.49
CA ASP A 269 46.61 -32.40 -14.23
C ASP A 269 45.07 -32.36 -14.38
N GLY A 270 44.55 -32.51 -15.60
CA GLY A 270 43.12 -32.64 -15.88
C GLY A 270 42.54 -34.02 -15.51
N ALA A 271 41.22 -34.16 -15.62
CA ALA A 271 40.51 -35.37 -15.22
C ALA A 271 40.95 -36.61 -16.04
N GLU A 272 41.26 -37.72 -15.36
CA GLU A 272 41.81 -38.95 -15.96
C GLU A 272 40.86 -39.53 -17.02
N GLU A 273 39.55 -39.51 -16.76
CA GLU A 273 38.50 -39.98 -17.65
C GLU A 273 38.36 -39.17 -18.95
N LEU A 274 38.92 -37.95 -19.00
CA LEU A 274 38.89 -37.08 -20.18
C LEU A 274 40.19 -37.14 -21.00
N GLN A 275 41.22 -37.79 -20.48
CA GLN A 275 42.53 -37.87 -21.15
C GLN A 275 42.42 -38.51 -22.54
N GLY A 276 43.09 -37.89 -23.51
CA GLY A 276 43.08 -38.33 -24.91
C GLY A 276 41.80 -38.03 -25.68
N LYS A 277 40.85 -37.27 -25.09
CA LYS A 277 39.64 -36.80 -25.78
C LYS A 277 39.80 -35.36 -26.22
N THR A 278 39.27 -35.03 -27.40
CA THR A 278 39.22 -33.64 -27.88
C THR A 278 37.87 -33.04 -27.53
N LEU A 279 37.87 -31.97 -26.73
CA LEU A 279 36.67 -31.32 -26.20
C LEU A 279 36.54 -29.91 -26.80
N ILE A 280 35.32 -29.49 -27.12
CA ILE A 280 35.04 -28.20 -27.75
C ILE A 280 34.15 -27.36 -26.82
N LEU A 281 34.59 -26.14 -26.55
CA LEU A 281 33.87 -25.13 -25.78
C LEU A 281 34.30 -23.72 -26.23
N ALA A 282 33.64 -22.68 -25.76
CA ALA A 282 34.04 -21.31 -26.03
C ALA A 282 35.39 -20.98 -25.38
N GLU A 283 36.24 -20.25 -26.11
CA GLU A 283 37.57 -19.87 -25.67
C GLU A 283 37.54 -19.15 -24.31
N ALA A 284 36.59 -18.23 -24.16
CA ALA A 284 36.38 -17.46 -22.93
C ALA A 284 36.00 -18.33 -21.72
N ARG A 285 35.53 -19.56 -21.92
CA ARG A 285 35.12 -20.49 -20.86
C ARG A 285 36.22 -21.46 -20.43
N LEU A 286 37.37 -21.51 -21.10
CA LEU A 286 38.45 -22.43 -20.77
C LEU A 286 38.85 -22.39 -19.29
N GLY A 287 39.05 -21.19 -18.74
CA GLY A 287 39.46 -21.02 -17.34
C GLY A 287 38.42 -21.53 -16.32
N ALA A 288 37.13 -21.55 -16.67
CA ALA A 288 36.08 -22.05 -15.80
C ALA A 288 36.12 -23.58 -15.61
N TYR A 289 36.83 -24.28 -16.51
CA TYR A 289 36.97 -25.73 -16.56
C TYR A 289 38.41 -26.21 -16.25
N ALA A 290 39.25 -25.38 -15.61
CA ALA A 290 40.62 -25.75 -15.25
C ALA A 290 40.69 -27.02 -14.39
N ARG A 291 39.66 -27.27 -13.56
CA ARG A 291 39.57 -28.51 -12.77
C ARG A 291 39.43 -29.76 -13.63
N GLU A 292 38.65 -29.68 -14.70
CA GLU A 292 38.38 -30.82 -15.59
C GLU A 292 39.45 -30.95 -16.69
N LEU A 293 39.95 -29.82 -17.19
CA LEU A 293 40.85 -29.74 -18.34
C LEU A 293 42.33 -29.58 -17.96
N GLY A 294 42.65 -29.30 -16.69
CA GLY A 294 43.98 -28.89 -16.25
C GLY A 294 44.19 -27.37 -16.35
N GLU A 295 45.20 -26.84 -15.66
CA GLU A 295 45.50 -25.39 -15.68
C GLU A 295 46.07 -24.93 -17.04
N ASP A 296 46.72 -25.83 -17.78
CA ASP A 296 47.30 -25.56 -19.11
C ASP A 296 46.87 -26.65 -20.13
N PRO A 297 45.59 -26.68 -20.53
CA PRO A 297 45.11 -27.65 -21.51
C PRO A 297 45.73 -27.38 -22.89
N GLN A 298 45.98 -28.44 -23.65
CA GLN A 298 46.53 -28.29 -25.00
C GLN A 298 45.44 -27.80 -25.97
N VAL A 299 45.50 -26.53 -26.36
CA VAL A 299 44.65 -25.99 -27.43
C VAL A 299 45.14 -26.48 -28.79
N LEU A 300 44.33 -27.27 -29.48
CA LEU A 300 44.64 -27.81 -30.80
C LEU A 300 44.28 -26.83 -31.92
N ARG A 301 43.13 -26.16 -31.80
CA ARG A 301 42.65 -25.13 -32.74
C ARG A 301 41.69 -24.16 -32.07
N THR A 302 41.66 -22.93 -32.57
CA THR A 302 40.65 -21.90 -32.27
C THR A 302 39.94 -21.55 -33.57
N PHE A 303 38.61 -21.47 -33.55
CA PHE A 303 37.78 -21.29 -34.74
C PHE A 303 36.44 -20.63 -34.37
N PRO A 304 35.76 -19.91 -35.30
CA PRO A 304 34.45 -19.32 -35.01
C PRO A 304 33.36 -20.38 -34.89
N GLY A 305 32.32 -20.13 -34.08
CA GLY A 305 31.17 -21.03 -33.93
C GLY A 305 30.48 -21.38 -35.25
N SER A 306 30.55 -20.49 -36.25
CA SER A 306 30.04 -20.73 -37.61
C SER A 306 30.58 -22.00 -38.28
N GLU A 307 31.77 -22.48 -37.92
CA GLU A 307 32.33 -23.73 -38.45
C GLU A 307 31.62 -25.00 -37.94
N LEU A 308 30.90 -24.93 -36.81
CA LEU A 308 30.13 -26.06 -36.29
C LEU A 308 28.69 -26.12 -36.82
N VAL A 309 28.16 -25.02 -37.34
CA VAL A 309 26.76 -24.94 -37.77
C VAL A 309 26.48 -25.99 -38.85
N GLY A 310 25.47 -26.83 -38.60
CA GLY A 310 25.07 -27.96 -39.45
C GLY A 310 25.77 -29.28 -39.14
N ALA A 311 26.79 -29.31 -38.27
CA ALA A 311 27.45 -30.55 -37.89
C ALA A 311 26.49 -31.46 -37.10
N ALA A 312 26.46 -32.75 -37.45
CA ALA A 312 25.65 -33.74 -36.76
C ALA A 312 26.41 -34.31 -35.56
N TYR A 313 25.68 -34.60 -34.49
CA TYR A 313 26.22 -35.22 -33.27
C TYR A 313 25.43 -36.47 -32.88
N GLU A 314 26.06 -37.36 -32.13
CA GLU A 314 25.41 -38.48 -31.47
C GLU A 314 24.60 -37.94 -30.27
N PRO A 315 23.26 -38.03 -30.28
CA PRO A 315 22.47 -37.55 -29.16
C PRO A 315 22.82 -38.32 -27.88
N PRO A 316 22.78 -37.67 -26.71
CA PRO A 316 23.18 -38.29 -25.46
C PRO A 316 22.32 -39.51 -25.11
N PHE A 317 21.03 -39.49 -25.45
CA PHE A 317 20.10 -40.58 -25.21
C PHE A 317 19.49 -41.12 -26.53
N PRO A 318 19.12 -42.41 -26.59
CA PRO A 318 18.59 -43.02 -27.82
C PRO A 318 17.20 -42.60 -28.26
N TYR A 319 16.38 -42.05 -27.36
CA TYR A 319 14.91 -42.13 -27.46
C TYR A 319 14.30 -41.50 -28.73
N PHE A 320 14.95 -40.48 -29.27
CA PHE A 320 14.50 -39.75 -30.45
C PHE A 320 15.43 -39.90 -31.66
N GLU A 321 16.48 -40.72 -31.55
CA GLU A 321 17.40 -40.94 -32.66
C GLU A 321 16.70 -41.62 -33.84
N GLY A 322 16.97 -41.13 -35.06
CA GLY A 322 16.39 -41.67 -36.29
C GLY A 322 14.95 -41.24 -36.59
N ARG A 323 14.39 -40.29 -35.82
CA ARG A 323 13.02 -39.78 -35.98
C ARG A 323 12.96 -38.42 -36.70
N GLN A 324 13.93 -38.13 -37.58
CA GLN A 324 13.99 -36.90 -38.38
C GLN A 324 12.74 -36.69 -39.25
N GLU A 325 12.15 -37.77 -39.78
CA GLU A 325 10.90 -37.68 -40.56
C GLU A 325 9.72 -37.18 -39.70
N GLU A 326 9.75 -37.43 -38.39
CA GLU A 326 8.69 -37.03 -37.45
C GLU A 326 8.96 -35.64 -36.85
N PHE A 327 10.21 -35.35 -36.50
CA PHE A 327 10.57 -34.15 -35.75
C PHE A 327 11.35 -33.10 -36.54
N GLY A 328 11.70 -33.36 -37.80
CA GLY A 328 12.40 -32.43 -38.67
C GLY A 328 13.81 -32.89 -39.08
N GLU A 329 14.14 -32.67 -40.35
CA GLU A 329 15.40 -33.12 -40.99
C GLU A 329 16.68 -32.60 -40.31
N LYS A 330 16.60 -31.45 -39.66
CA LYS A 330 17.76 -30.81 -38.98
C LYS A 330 17.93 -31.24 -37.52
N MET A 331 17.10 -32.16 -37.02
CA MET A 331 17.25 -32.69 -35.66
C MET A 331 18.61 -33.40 -35.47
N HIS A 332 19.20 -33.22 -34.29
CA HIS A 332 20.53 -33.69 -33.88
C HIS A 332 21.68 -33.09 -34.69
N THR A 333 21.52 -31.81 -35.05
CA THR A 333 22.57 -30.97 -35.63
C THR A 333 22.82 -29.72 -34.80
N ILE A 334 23.94 -29.04 -35.04
CA ILE A 334 24.28 -27.76 -34.42
C ILE A 334 23.63 -26.61 -35.20
N LEU A 335 22.91 -25.72 -34.51
CA LEU A 335 22.17 -24.58 -35.05
C LEU A 335 22.87 -23.26 -34.69
N ALA A 336 22.70 -22.25 -35.54
CA ALA A 336 23.15 -20.90 -35.26
C ALA A 336 22.12 -20.15 -34.38
N ALA A 337 22.58 -19.56 -33.27
CA ALA A 337 21.74 -18.83 -32.33
C ALA A 337 22.48 -17.64 -31.69
N ASP A 338 21.90 -16.44 -31.82
CA ASP A 338 22.56 -15.20 -31.37
C ASP A 338 22.43 -14.97 -29.86
N PHE A 339 21.46 -15.61 -29.19
CA PHE A 339 21.23 -15.49 -27.75
C PHE A 339 22.28 -16.24 -26.89
N VAL A 340 23.10 -17.11 -27.50
CA VAL A 340 24.14 -17.85 -26.77
C VAL A 340 25.26 -16.91 -26.33
N THR A 341 25.59 -16.91 -25.04
CA THR A 341 26.64 -16.07 -24.42
C THR A 341 27.78 -16.89 -23.82
N VAL A 342 28.82 -16.23 -23.30
CA VAL A 342 29.96 -16.83 -22.59
C VAL A 342 30.07 -16.39 -21.11
N GLU A 343 29.00 -15.83 -20.56
CA GLU A 343 28.95 -15.44 -19.14
C GLU A 343 28.99 -16.67 -18.23
N ASP A 344 28.26 -17.72 -18.61
CA ASP A 344 28.16 -18.99 -17.88
C ASP A 344 28.20 -20.22 -18.82
N GLY A 345 28.27 -21.42 -18.22
CA GLY A 345 28.31 -22.69 -18.96
C GLY A 345 29.54 -22.83 -19.87
N THR A 346 29.34 -23.35 -21.08
CA THR A 346 30.40 -23.68 -22.05
C THR A 346 30.42 -22.78 -23.29
N GLY A 347 29.43 -21.89 -23.47
CA GLY A 347 29.19 -21.17 -24.72
C GLY A 347 28.60 -22.03 -25.85
N ILE A 348 28.10 -23.22 -25.53
CA ILE A 348 27.37 -24.13 -26.43
C ILE A 348 26.17 -24.67 -25.65
N VAL A 349 24.96 -24.49 -26.18
CA VAL A 349 23.72 -24.69 -25.42
C VAL A 349 22.95 -25.89 -25.97
N HIS A 350 22.55 -26.85 -25.13
CA HIS A 350 21.67 -27.92 -25.57
C HIS A 350 20.27 -27.36 -25.84
N GLN A 351 19.54 -27.91 -26.80
CA GLN A 351 18.19 -27.46 -27.13
C GLN A 351 17.19 -28.58 -26.89
N SER A 352 16.19 -28.29 -26.04
CA SER A 352 14.99 -29.09 -25.86
C SER A 352 13.74 -28.21 -26.00
N PRO A 353 13.19 -28.14 -27.23
CA PRO A 353 12.19 -27.13 -27.58
C PRO A 353 10.81 -27.33 -26.94
N ALA A 354 10.60 -28.43 -26.23
CA ALA A 354 9.41 -28.59 -25.40
C ALA A 354 9.53 -27.87 -24.05
N PHE A 355 10.72 -27.41 -23.63
CA PHE A 355 10.96 -26.95 -22.27
C PHE A 355 11.75 -25.63 -22.17
N GLY A 356 12.03 -24.96 -23.30
CA GLY A 356 12.63 -23.62 -23.35
C GLY A 356 11.96 -22.73 -24.40
N GLU A 357 11.67 -21.47 -24.07
CA GLU A 357 11.04 -20.50 -25.01
C GLU A 357 11.98 -20.22 -26.18
N GLU A 358 13.22 -19.83 -25.90
CA GLU A 358 14.26 -19.60 -26.93
C GLU A 358 14.57 -20.87 -27.73
N ASP A 359 14.62 -22.03 -27.06
CA ASP A 359 14.81 -23.33 -27.72
C ASP A 359 13.71 -23.60 -28.75
N LYS A 360 12.46 -23.33 -28.38
CA LYS A 360 11.31 -23.50 -29.27
C LYS A 360 11.37 -22.54 -30.45
N GLU A 361 11.60 -21.26 -30.21
CA GLU A 361 11.67 -20.26 -31.28
C GLU A 361 12.81 -20.58 -32.27
N LEU A 362 13.97 -20.97 -31.76
CA LEU A 362 15.09 -21.40 -32.59
C LEU A 362 14.71 -22.63 -33.41
N THR A 363 14.29 -23.72 -32.78
CA THR A 363 14.01 -24.99 -33.47
C THR A 363 12.87 -24.88 -34.48
N ASP A 364 11.82 -24.11 -34.18
CA ASP A 364 10.72 -23.81 -35.11
C ASP A 364 11.26 -23.15 -36.39
N SER A 365 12.21 -22.20 -36.27
CA SER A 365 12.82 -21.53 -37.44
C SER A 365 13.64 -22.47 -38.33
N TYR A 366 14.06 -23.61 -37.79
CA TYR A 366 14.75 -24.69 -38.52
C TYR A 366 13.82 -25.85 -38.91
N GLY A 367 12.51 -25.74 -38.64
CA GLY A 367 11.51 -26.76 -38.96
C GLY A 367 11.58 -28.00 -38.08
N ILE A 368 12.09 -27.87 -36.85
CA ILE A 368 12.19 -28.95 -35.87
C ILE A 368 10.97 -28.90 -34.93
N THR A 369 10.16 -29.95 -34.92
CA THR A 369 8.97 -30.07 -34.06
C THR A 369 9.37 -30.57 -32.67
N ALA A 370 8.78 -29.99 -31.62
CA ALA A 370 9.15 -30.30 -30.24
C ALA A 370 8.68 -31.69 -29.77
N ALA A 371 9.63 -32.51 -29.31
CA ALA A 371 9.35 -33.79 -28.65
C ALA A 371 8.92 -33.55 -27.19
N ARG A 372 7.78 -34.12 -26.78
CA ARG A 372 7.22 -33.98 -25.42
C ARG A 372 7.17 -35.31 -24.67
N PRO A 373 8.26 -35.71 -23.99
CA PRO A 373 8.27 -36.95 -23.21
C PRO A 373 7.72 -36.80 -21.79
N VAL A 374 7.01 -35.72 -21.47
CA VAL A 374 6.57 -35.39 -20.10
C VAL A 374 5.08 -35.12 -20.10
N ASP A 375 4.37 -35.82 -19.22
CA ASP A 375 2.92 -35.72 -19.03
C ASP A 375 2.49 -34.45 -18.27
N ASP A 376 1.18 -34.30 -18.04
CA ASP A 376 0.61 -33.15 -17.35
C ASP A 376 1.01 -33.04 -15.87
N ALA A 377 1.43 -34.14 -15.24
CA ALA A 377 1.88 -34.19 -13.86
C ALA A 377 3.41 -34.00 -13.73
N GLY A 378 4.09 -33.66 -14.83
CA GLY A 378 5.54 -33.47 -14.85
C GLY A 378 6.32 -34.77 -14.68
N ARG A 379 5.78 -35.89 -15.18
CA ARG A 379 6.42 -37.21 -15.15
C ARG A 379 6.78 -37.67 -16.56
N PHE A 380 7.87 -38.43 -16.69
CA PHE A 380 8.21 -39.00 -17.99
C PHE A 380 7.15 -40.00 -18.47
N ASP A 381 6.85 -39.98 -19.76
CA ASP A 381 5.92 -40.92 -20.40
C ASP A 381 6.64 -42.13 -21.02
N SER A 382 5.91 -42.95 -21.77
CA SER A 382 6.44 -44.17 -22.39
C SER A 382 7.46 -43.92 -23.51
N THR A 383 7.63 -42.68 -23.99
CA THR A 383 8.66 -42.33 -24.98
C THR A 383 10.06 -42.29 -24.37
N VAL A 384 10.16 -42.15 -23.04
CA VAL A 384 11.41 -42.24 -22.27
C VAL A 384 11.24 -43.36 -21.22
N PRO A 385 11.28 -44.63 -21.66
CA PRO A 385 10.82 -45.77 -20.85
C PRO A 385 11.64 -46.02 -19.58
N ASP A 386 12.94 -45.69 -19.58
CA ASP A 386 13.81 -45.94 -18.42
C ASP A 386 13.48 -45.07 -17.21
N TYR A 387 12.81 -43.93 -17.43
CA TYR A 387 12.40 -42.99 -16.38
C TYR A 387 10.86 -42.83 -16.30
N ALA A 388 10.11 -43.64 -17.04
CA ALA A 388 8.66 -43.49 -17.16
C ALA A 388 7.95 -43.55 -15.79
N GLY A 389 7.09 -42.56 -15.54
CA GLY A 389 6.37 -42.38 -14.28
C GLY A 389 7.14 -41.66 -13.18
N GLU A 390 8.44 -41.39 -13.36
CA GLU A 390 9.23 -40.57 -12.42
C GLU A 390 9.00 -39.08 -12.69
N GLN A 391 8.87 -38.29 -11.61
CA GLN A 391 8.78 -36.83 -11.69
C GLN A 391 10.14 -36.25 -12.15
N VAL A 392 10.11 -35.26 -13.03
CA VAL A 392 11.32 -34.76 -13.72
C VAL A 392 12.48 -34.33 -12.80
N PHE A 393 12.19 -33.72 -11.64
CA PHE A 393 13.23 -33.34 -10.69
C PHE A 393 13.84 -34.55 -9.98
N ASP A 394 13.03 -35.56 -9.65
CA ASP A 394 13.50 -36.80 -9.03
C ASP A 394 14.36 -37.63 -10.02
N ALA A 395 13.96 -37.64 -11.29
CA ALA A 395 14.64 -38.34 -12.37
C ALA A 395 16.07 -37.82 -12.64
N ASN A 396 16.40 -36.57 -12.27
CA ASN A 396 17.75 -36.02 -12.42
C ASN A 396 18.82 -36.94 -11.81
N LYS A 397 18.55 -37.54 -10.65
CA LYS A 397 19.53 -38.43 -9.98
C LYS A 397 19.80 -39.70 -10.79
N ALA A 398 18.76 -40.29 -11.39
CA ALA A 398 18.89 -41.47 -12.23
C ALA A 398 19.63 -41.13 -13.53
N ILE A 399 19.24 -40.05 -14.20
CA ILE A 399 19.86 -39.54 -15.44
C ILE A 399 21.35 -39.28 -15.24
N ILE A 400 21.74 -38.56 -14.18
CA ILE A 400 23.15 -38.27 -13.87
C ILE A 400 23.92 -39.54 -13.55
N LYS A 401 23.30 -40.50 -12.87
CA LYS A 401 23.93 -41.79 -12.54
C LYS A 401 24.20 -42.60 -13.80
N ASP A 402 23.26 -42.66 -14.73
CA ASP A 402 23.41 -43.38 -16.00
C ASP A 402 24.46 -42.71 -16.89
N LEU A 403 24.47 -41.37 -16.98
CA LEU A 403 25.53 -40.60 -17.66
C LEU A 403 26.92 -40.86 -17.06
N ARG A 404 27.03 -40.93 -15.73
CA ARG A 404 28.33 -41.13 -15.05
C ARG A 404 28.86 -42.55 -15.22
N ASN A 405 27.99 -43.54 -15.06
CA ASN A 405 28.41 -44.95 -14.98
C ASN A 405 28.29 -45.67 -16.33
N HIS A 406 27.79 -45.00 -17.37
CA HIS A 406 27.43 -45.62 -18.65
C HIS A 406 26.52 -46.84 -18.46
N THR A 407 25.46 -46.69 -17.67
CA THR A 407 24.47 -47.74 -17.37
C THR A 407 23.13 -47.46 -18.04
N GLY A 408 22.30 -48.50 -18.20
CA GLY A 408 20.95 -48.37 -18.75
C GLY A 408 20.97 -47.81 -20.18
N PRO A 409 20.26 -46.71 -20.48
CA PRO A 409 20.22 -46.15 -21.83
C PRO A 409 21.58 -45.63 -22.34
N MET A 410 22.57 -45.47 -21.45
CA MET A 410 23.90 -44.95 -21.75
C MET A 410 24.94 -46.03 -22.12
N GLU A 411 24.62 -47.33 -22.01
CA GLU A 411 25.59 -48.43 -22.23
C GLU A 411 26.22 -48.45 -23.62
N SER A 412 25.50 -47.94 -24.64
CA SER A 412 25.94 -47.91 -26.04
C SER A 412 26.24 -46.51 -26.56
N ARG A 413 26.35 -45.52 -25.65
CA ARG A 413 26.44 -44.10 -25.99
C ARG A 413 27.82 -43.51 -25.72
N SER A 414 28.24 -42.60 -26.60
CA SER A 414 29.53 -41.91 -26.48
C SER A 414 29.50 -40.63 -25.63
N ALA A 415 28.34 -40.22 -25.11
CA ALA A 415 28.22 -38.99 -24.33
C ALA A 415 28.95 -39.10 -23.00
N LEU A 416 29.56 -37.99 -22.55
CA LEU A 416 30.48 -37.98 -21.41
C LEU A 416 30.02 -36.98 -20.36
N LEU A 417 29.88 -37.42 -19.11
CA LEU A 417 29.70 -36.49 -18.00
C LEU A 417 31.07 -35.86 -17.64
N VAL A 418 31.26 -34.59 -18.01
CA VAL A 418 32.50 -33.83 -17.77
C VAL A 418 32.53 -33.25 -16.37
N ARG A 419 31.40 -32.67 -15.93
CA ARG A 419 31.26 -32.05 -14.62
C ARG A 419 29.88 -32.31 -14.07
N HIS A 420 29.80 -32.56 -12.76
CA HIS A 420 28.56 -32.58 -12.01
C HIS A 420 28.78 -31.78 -10.73
N GLU A 421 28.02 -30.71 -10.59
CA GLU A 421 28.10 -29.80 -9.46
C GLU A 421 26.71 -29.39 -8.98
N SER A 422 26.71 -28.61 -7.92
CA SER A 422 25.50 -27.99 -7.43
C SER A 422 25.55 -26.50 -7.71
N TYR A 423 24.48 -25.97 -8.29
CA TYR A 423 24.36 -24.60 -8.72
C TYR A 423 23.22 -23.93 -7.97
N GLU A 424 23.49 -22.78 -7.35
CA GLU A 424 22.51 -22.01 -6.61
C GLU A 424 22.08 -20.80 -7.43
N HIS A 425 20.78 -20.69 -7.71
CA HIS A 425 20.24 -19.63 -8.56
C HIS A 425 18.79 -19.31 -8.23
N SER A 426 18.31 -18.17 -8.74
CA SER A 426 16.93 -17.75 -8.59
C SER A 426 16.03 -18.52 -9.55
N TYR A 427 15.07 -19.30 -9.01
CA TYR A 427 14.20 -20.19 -9.79
C TYR A 427 12.71 -19.90 -9.55
N PRO A 428 11.86 -19.95 -10.58
CA PRO A 428 10.43 -19.66 -10.43
C PRO A 428 9.67 -20.80 -9.74
N HIS A 429 8.79 -20.42 -8.81
CA HIS A 429 7.88 -21.31 -8.09
C HIS A 429 6.44 -20.88 -8.30
N CYS A 430 5.50 -21.82 -8.27
CA CYS A 430 4.07 -21.51 -8.34
C CYS A 430 3.70 -20.53 -7.23
N TRP A 431 3.10 -19.40 -7.60
CA TRP A 431 2.69 -18.35 -6.66
C TRP A 431 1.66 -18.83 -5.62
N ARG A 432 0.99 -19.97 -5.89
CA ARG A 432 0.04 -20.61 -4.98
C ARG A 432 0.63 -21.80 -4.23
N CYS A 433 0.87 -22.93 -4.91
CA CYS A 433 1.31 -24.16 -4.24
C CYS A 433 2.80 -24.14 -3.82
N ARG A 434 3.57 -23.13 -4.24
CA ARG A 434 4.99 -22.91 -3.90
C ARG A 434 5.96 -23.99 -4.39
N ASN A 435 5.49 -24.95 -5.20
CA ASN A 435 6.36 -25.92 -5.88
C ASN A 435 7.13 -25.25 -7.02
N PRO A 436 8.35 -25.72 -7.33
CA PRO A 436 9.10 -25.22 -8.48
C PRO A 436 8.36 -25.49 -9.79
N LEU A 437 8.36 -24.51 -10.68
CA LEU A 437 7.72 -24.63 -12.00
C LEU A 437 8.62 -25.38 -12.97
N ILE A 438 8.03 -25.87 -14.06
CA ILE A 438 8.76 -26.25 -15.26
C ILE A 438 8.29 -25.36 -16.40
N TYR A 439 9.11 -25.15 -17.40
CA TYR A 439 8.64 -24.60 -18.67
C TYR A 439 8.22 -25.77 -19.55
N ARG A 440 7.06 -25.67 -20.20
CA ARG A 440 6.51 -26.78 -21.00
C ARG A 440 5.71 -26.25 -22.19
N ALA A 441 5.90 -26.88 -23.34
CA ALA A 441 5.13 -26.62 -24.55
C ALA A 441 3.70 -27.15 -24.41
N VAL A 442 2.75 -26.22 -24.39
CA VAL A 442 1.31 -26.50 -24.27
C VAL A 442 0.53 -25.65 -25.26
N SER A 443 -0.63 -26.16 -25.68
CA SER A 443 -1.60 -25.33 -26.40
C SER A 443 -2.27 -24.40 -25.41
N SER A 444 -2.42 -23.14 -25.78
CA SER A 444 -3.15 -22.15 -24.98
C SER A 444 -3.83 -21.15 -25.91
N TRP A 445 -4.91 -20.54 -25.41
CA TRP A 445 -5.53 -19.40 -26.05
C TRP A 445 -4.89 -18.12 -25.56
N PHE A 446 -4.64 -17.19 -26.48
CA PHE A 446 -3.93 -15.95 -26.22
C PHE A 446 -4.72 -14.74 -26.69
N VAL A 447 -4.56 -13.63 -25.98
CA VAL A 447 -4.88 -12.27 -26.46
C VAL A 447 -3.60 -11.62 -27.00
N ARG A 448 -3.65 -11.07 -28.22
CA ARG A 448 -2.56 -10.37 -28.93
C ARG A 448 -2.26 -8.99 -28.35
N VAL A 449 -1.90 -8.93 -27.07
CA VAL A 449 -1.58 -7.67 -26.37
C VAL A 449 -0.46 -6.89 -27.07
N THR A 450 0.48 -7.60 -27.70
CA THR A 450 1.59 -6.99 -28.43
C THR A 450 1.13 -6.09 -29.60
N GLU A 451 -0.05 -6.31 -30.18
CA GLU A 451 -0.56 -5.49 -31.29
C GLU A 451 -1.06 -4.11 -30.86
N PHE A 452 -1.42 -3.92 -29.59
CA PHE A 452 -1.98 -2.67 -29.08
C PHE A 452 -1.26 -2.13 -27.82
N LYS A 453 -0.07 -2.65 -27.50
CA LYS A 453 0.69 -2.21 -26.32
C LYS A 453 1.08 -0.74 -26.36
N ASP A 454 1.42 -0.21 -27.53
CA ASP A 454 1.77 1.21 -27.69
C ASP A 454 0.53 2.09 -27.40
N ARG A 455 -0.65 1.61 -27.82
CA ARG A 455 -1.92 2.27 -27.51
C ARG A 455 -2.23 2.24 -26.01
N MET A 456 -1.92 1.15 -25.31
CA MET A 456 -2.05 1.10 -23.84
C MET A 456 -1.15 2.15 -23.17
N VAL A 457 0.09 2.34 -23.65
CA VAL A 457 1.01 3.36 -23.13
C VAL A 457 0.43 4.76 -23.34
N GLU A 458 -0.10 5.06 -24.54
CA GLU A 458 -0.76 6.34 -24.82
C GLU A 458 -1.98 6.61 -23.91
N LEU A 459 -2.83 5.61 -23.72
CA LEU A 459 -4.02 5.75 -22.87
C LEU A 459 -3.65 5.89 -21.39
N ASN A 460 -2.54 5.30 -20.96
CA ASN A 460 -2.04 5.42 -19.58
C ASN A 460 -1.63 6.86 -19.22
N GLU A 461 -1.27 7.69 -20.19
CA GLU A 461 -0.96 9.11 -19.94
C GLU A 461 -2.17 9.89 -19.39
N GLN A 462 -3.39 9.47 -19.76
CA GLN A 462 -4.66 10.07 -19.33
C GLN A 462 -5.05 9.69 -17.90
N ILE A 463 -4.36 8.72 -17.30
CA ILE A 463 -4.64 8.22 -15.95
C ILE A 463 -3.83 9.02 -14.94
N ASN A 464 -4.47 9.53 -13.91
CA ASN A 464 -3.81 10.10 -12.74
C ASN A 464 -3.39 8.96 -11.79
N TRP A 465 -2.09 8.84 -11.52
CA TRP A 465 -1.53 7.79 -10.67
C TRP A 465 -1.00 8.40 -9.39
N VAL A 466 -1.39 7.85 -8.24
CA VAL A 466 -0.81 8.19 -6.94
C VAL A 466 -0.11 6.96 -6.37
N PRO A 467 1.22 6.96 -6.22
CA PRO A 467 2.17 8.04 -6.57
C PRO A 467 2.47 8.15 -8.08
N ASP A 468 2.82 9.36 -8.53
CA ASP A 468 3.07 9.71 -9.94
C ASP A 468 4.12 8.82 -10.64
N ASN A 469 5.12 8.37 -9.89
CA ASN A 469 6.20 7.55 -10.40
C ASN A 469 5.74 6.16 -10.90
N VAL A 470 4.53 5.73 -10.58
CA VAL A 470 3.96 4.47 -11.11
C VAL A 470 3.67 4.58 -12.60
N LYS A 471 3.18 5.74 -13.07
CA LYS A 471 2.76 5.99 -14.45
C LYS A 471 3.83 5.60 -15.47
N HIS A 472 5.02 6.18 -15.36
CA HIS A 472 6.16 5.90 -16.26
C HIS A 472 7.15 4.87 -15.67
N GLY A 473 6.96 4.48 -14.41
CA GLY A 473 7.81 3.53 -13.69
C GLY A 473 7.30 2.10 -13.82
N GLN A 474 6.76 1.57 -12.73
CA GLN A 474 6.41 0.14 -12.64
C GLN A 474 5.35 -0.28 -13.67
N PHE A 475 4.34 0.57 -13.91
CA PHE A 475 3.25 0.27 -14.83
C PHE A 475 3.63 0.59 -16.28
N GLY A 476 4.13 1.81 -16.56
CA GLY A 476 4.53 2.22 -17.91
C GLY A 476 5.57 1.28 -18.54
N LYS A 477 6.64 0.95 -17.82
CA LYS A 477 7.65 -0.01 -18.30
C LYS A 477 7.10 -1.41 -18.51
N TRP A 478 6.10 -1.81 -17.73
CA TRP A 478 5.42 -3.09 -17.93
C TRP A 478 4.64 -3.10 -19.24
N LEU A 479 3.89 -2.03 -19.54
CA LEU A 479 3.15 -1.88 -20.79
C LEU A 479 4.06 -1.87 -22.02
N GLU A 480 5.18 -1.13 -21.99
CA GLU A 480 6.16 -1.08 -23.10
C GLU A 480 6.70 -2.47 -23.50
N ASN A 481 6.81 -3.36 -22.51
CA ASN A 481 7.35 -4.71 -22.64
C ASN A 481 6.26 -5.80 -22.56
N ALA A 482 4.99 -5.43 -22.71
CA ALA A 482 3.88 -6.37 -22.64
C ALA A 482 4.02 -7.48 -23.69
N ARG A 483 3.74 -8.72 -23.27
CA ARG A 483 3.67 -9.92 -24.11
C ARG A 483 2.22 -10.36 -24.27
N ASP A 484 1.96 -11.19 -25.27
CA ASP A 484 0.65 -11.80 -25.45
C ASP A 484 0.21 -12.56 -24.18
N TRP A 485 -1.07 -12.41 -23.84
CA TRP A 485 -1.61 -12.92 -22.60
C TRP A 485 -2.24 -14.29 -22.81
N SER A 486 -1.69 -15.33 -22.16
CA SER A 486 -2.29 -16.66 -22.08
C SER A 486 -3.52 -16.63 -21.17
N ILE A 487 -4.70 -16.75 -21.78
CA ILE A 487 -6.03 -16.63 -21.15
C ILE A 487 -6.69 -17.96 -20.85
N SER A 488 -6.08 -19.09 -21.21
CA SER A 488 -6.66 -20.42 -20.95
C SER A 488 -6.02 -21.12 -19.75
N ARG A 489 -6.81 -21.89 -19.01
CA ARG A 489 -6.35 -22.75 -17.91
C ARG A 489 -6.96 -24.15 -18.05
N ASN A 490 -6.15 -25.19 -17.78
CA ASN A 490 -6.56 -26.60 -17.83
C ASN A 490 -7.19 -27.03 -16.50
N ARG A 491 -8.17 -26.26 -16.04
CA ARG A 491 -8.81 -26.33 -14.71
C ARG A 491 -10.33 -26.47 -14.82
N PHE A 492 -11.03 -26.40 -13.69
CA PHE A 492 -12.39 -26.94 -13.53
C PHE A 492 -13.44 -25.88 -13.16
N TRP A 493 -13.09 -24.96 -12.27
CA TRP A 493 -13.94 -23.96 -11.66
C TRP A 493 -13.60 -22.55 -12.16
N GLY A 494 -14.38 -22.08 -13.13
CA GLY A 494 -14.32 -20.73 -13.66
C GLY A 494 -15.16 -20.56 -14.91
N SER A 495 -15.15 -19.36 -15.49
CA SER A 495 -15.84 -19.07 -16.74
C SER A 495 -15.30 -19.94 -17.88
N PRO A 496 -16.14 -20.68 -18.63
CA PRO A 496 -15.69 -21.49 -19.74
C PRO A 496 -15.26 -20.61 -20.93
N ILE A 497 -14.23 -21.03 -21.67
CA ILE A 497 -13.94 -20.41 -22.97
C ILE A 497 -15.01 -20.86 -23.96
N PRO A 498 -15.73 -19.94 -24.65
CA PRO A 498 -16.93 -20.25 -25.41
C PRO A 498 -16.60 -20.68 -26.86
N VAL A 499 -15.60 -21.54 -27.03
CA VAL A 499 -15.12 -22.03 -28.33
C VAL A 499 -15.54 -23.48 -28.54
N TRP A 500 -16.24 -23.75 -29.65
CA TRP A 500 -16.57 -25.10 -30.11
C TRP A 500 -15.78 -25.43 -31.37
N ILE A 501 -15.14 -26.60 -31.37
CA ILE A 501 -14.37 -27.11 -32.50
C ILE A 501 -14.99 -28.40 -33.03
N SER A 502 -14.80 -28.66 -34.33
CA SER A 502 -15.17 -29.94 -34.94
C SER A 502 -14.39 -31.10 -34.32
N SER A 503 -15.08 -32.21 -34.06
CA SER A 503 -14.48 -33.47 -33.62
C SER A 503 -13.69 -34.20 -34.74
N ASP A 504 -13.78 -33.73 -35.99
CA ASP A 504 -13.09 -34.32 -37.13
C ASP A 504 -12.25 -33.26 -37.88
N PRO A 505 -10.91 -33.39 -37.89
CA PRO A 505 -10.02 -32.46 -38.59
C PRO A 505 -10.19 -32.46 -40.12
N ALA A 506 -10.87 -33.45 -40.71
CA ALA A 506 -11.22 -33.43 -42.13
C ALA A 506 -12.33 -32.40 -42.46
N TYR A 507 -13.12 -32.01 -41.46
CA TYR A 507 -14.16 -30.98 -41.55
C TYR A 507 -13.89 -29.89 -40.51
N PRO A 508 -12.79 -29.12 -40.65
CA PRO A 508 -12.38 -28.16 -39.64
C PRO A 508 -13.38 -27.01 -39.57
N ARG A 509 -13.89 -26.76 -38.36
CA ARG A 509 -14.78 -25.66 -38.04
C ARG A 509 -14.52 -25.21 -36.61
N THR A 510 -14.57 -23.90 -36.39
CA THR A 510 -14.51 -23.27 -35.08
C THR A 510 -15.63 -22.26 -34.97
N ASP A 511 -16.48 -22.40 -33.96
CA ASP A 511 -17.53 -21.44 -33.62
C ASP A 511 -17.26 -20.82 -32.25
N VAL A 512 -17.45 -19.51 -32.14
CA VAL A 512 -17.31 -18.74 -30.89
C VAL A 512 -18.63 -18.06 -30.57
N TYR A 513 -19.18 -18.34 -29.40
CA TYR A 513 -20.43 -17.76 -28.93
C TYR A 513 -20.16 -16.67 -27.91
N GLY A 514 -20.93 -15.60 -27.94
CA GLY A 514 -20.79 -14.48 -27.01
C GLY A 514 -22.06 -14.17 -26.22
N SER A 515 -23.08 -15.03 -26.24
CA SER A 515 -24.27 -14.89 -25.41
C SER A 515 -24.99 -16.22 -25.19
N LEU A 516 -25.80 -16.29 -24.13
CA LEU A 516 -26.76 -17.38 -23.90
C LEU A 516 -27.76 -17.49 -25.04
N ALA A 517 -28.19 -16.36 -25.62
CA ALA A 517 -29.12 -16.36 -26.75
C ALA A 517 -28.53 -17.03 -28.01
N GLU A 518 -27.26 -16.75 -28.33
CA GLU A 518 -26.55 -17.43 -29.42
C GLU A 518 -26.40 -18.93 -29.14
N ILE A 519 -26.08 -19.31 -27.90
CA ILE A 519 -25.98 -20.71 -27.48
C ILE A 519 -27.34 -21.41 -27.61
N GLU A 520 -28.42 -20.84 -27.08
CA GLU A 520 -29.75 -21.44 -27.16
C GLU A 520 -30.21 -21.62 -28.61
N ALA A 521 -29.93 -20.64 -29.48
CA ALA A 521 -30.30 -20.70 -30.88
C ALA A 521 -29.64 -21.87 -31.63
N ASP A 522 -28.37 -22.18 -31.35
CA ASP A 522 -27.62 -23.19 -32.10
C ASP A 522 -27.72 -24.60 -31.49
N PHE A 523 -27.85 -24.70 -30.16
CA PHE A 523 -27.99 -25.99 -29.47
C PHE A 523 -29.44 -26.38 -29.16
N GLY A 524 -30.39 -25.45 -29.32
CA GLY A 524 -31.81 -25.64 -29.01
C GLY A 524 -32.12 -25.74 -27.50
N ARG A 525 -31.11 -25.51 -26.64
CA ARG A 525 -31.21 -25.51 -25.18
C ARG A 525 -30.06 -24.73 -24.55
N LEU A 526 -30.29 -24.24 -23.34
CA LEU A 526 -29.25 -23.70 -22.45
C LEU A 526 -28.63 -24.81 -21.58
N PRO A 527 -27.40 -24.63 -21.09
CA PRO A 527 -26.82 -25.52 -20.09
C PRO A 527 -27.52 -25.30 -18.76
N ARG A 528 -27.88 -26.40 -18.08
CA ARG A 528 -28.61 -26.34 -16.81
C ARG A 528 -27.98 -27.28 -15.79
N ASN A 529 -27.90 -26.83 -14.54
CA ASN A 529 -27.44 -27.63 -13.41
C ASN A 529 -28.49 -28.66 -12.97
N ASP A 530 -28.16 -29.49 -11.98
CA ASP A 530 -29.07 -30.51 -11.43
C ASP A 530 -30.37 -29.94 -10.82
N SER A 531 -30.37 -28.66 -10.43
CA SER A 531 -31.55 -27.92 -9.96
C SER A 531 -32.41 -27.35 -11.10
N GLY A 532 -31.96 -27.47 -12.36
CA GLY A 532 -32.63 -26.96 -13.54
C GLY A 532 -32.41 -25.47 -13.81
N GLU A 533 -31.49 -24.82 -13.11
CA GLU A 533 -31.11 -23.41 -13.29
C GLU A 533 -30.07 -23.30 -14.42
N VAL A 534 -30.03 -22.16 -15.12
CA VAL A 534 -29.01 -21.94 -16.16
C VAL A 534 -27.65 -21.82 -15.50
N ASP A 535 -26.68 -22.61 -15.95
CA ASP A 535 -25.33 -22.62 -15.39
C ASP A 535 -24.31 -22.85 -16.49
N LEU A 536 -23.46 -21.85 -16.75
CA LEU A 536 -22.38 -21.92 -17.74
C LEU A 536 -21.16 -22.71 -17.24
N HIS A 537 -21.10 -23.09 -15.97
CA HIS A 537 -19.94 -23.82 -15.46
C HIS A 537 -19.83 -25.21 -16.08
N ARG A 538 -18.61 -25.75 -16.05
CA ARG A 538 -18.41 -27.18 -16.29
C ARG A 538 -19.06 -27.99 -15.16
N PRO A 539 -19.57 -29.20 -15.43
CA PRO A 539 -19.64 -29.87 -16.73
C PRO A 539 -20.82 -29.44 -17.61
N TRP A 540 -21.77 -28.64 -17.11
CA TRP A 540 -23.07 -28.39 -17.76
C TRP A 540 -22.95 -27.81 -19.18
N VAL A 541 -22.00 -26.89 -19.39
CA VAL A 541 -21.72 -26.31 -20.71
C VAL A 541 -21.02 -27.28 -21.66
N ASP A 542 -20.25 -28.25 -21.12
CA ASP A 542 -19.50 -29.22 -21.92
C ASP A 542 -20.46 -30.22 -22.63
N ASP A 543 -21.66 -30.42 -22.09
CA ASP A 543 -22.69 -31.30 -22.66
C ASP A 543 -23.39 -30.72 -23.91
N LEU A 544 -23.15 -29.44 -24.21
CA LEU A 544 -23.70 -28.79 -25.40
C LEU A 544 -22.92 -29.23 -26.63
N THR A 545 -23.54 -30.10 -27.43
CA THR A 545 -22.99 -30.58 -28.71
C THR A 545 -24.06 -30.50 -29.79
N ARG A 546 -23.62 -30.32 -31.03
CA ARG A 546 -24.47 -30.31 -32.22
C ARG A 546 -23.74 -30.94 -33.41
N PRO A 547 -24.43 -31.49 -34.42
CA PRO A 547 -23.77 -31.95 -35.65
C PRO A 547 -22.94 -30.82 -36.28
N ASN A 548 -21.76 -31.13 -36.79
CA ASN A 548 -20.97 -30.17 -37.54
C ASN A 548 -21.70 -29.85 -38.87
N PRO A 549 -22.10 -28.58 -39.10
CA PRO A 549 -22.83 -28.21 -40.31
C PRO A 549 -21.98 -28.34 -41.60
N ASP A 550 -20.65 -28.38 -41.49
CA ASP A 550 -19.75 -28.47 -42.63
C ASP A 550 -19.44 -29.94 -43.03
N ASP A 551 -19.89 -30.91 -42.22
CA ASP A 551 -19.77 -32.33 -42.53
C ASP A 551 -21.05 -32.89 -43.19
N PRO A 552 -21.02 -33.17 -44.50
CA PRO A 552 -22.18 -33.67 -45.21
C PRO A 552 -22.59 -35.10 -44.80
N THR A 553 -21.74 -35.83 -44.07
CA THR A 553 -22.04 -37.16 -43.53
C THR A 553 -22.83 -37.09 -42.23
N GLY A 554 -22.79 -35.95 -41.54
CA GLY A 554 -23.41 -35.72 -40.23
C GLY A 554 -22.79 -36.55 -39.09
N GLN A 555 -21.55 -37.03 -39.24
CA GLN A 555 -20.89 -37.88 -38.25
C GLN A 555 -20.06 -37.08 -37.25
N SER A 556 -19.42 -36.01 -37.71
CA SER A 556 -18.68 -35.11 -36.84
C SER A 556 -19.61 -34.18 -36.07
N VAL A 557 -19.17 -33.79 -34.88
CA VAL A 557 -19.92 -32.94 -33.95
C VAL A 557 -19.07 -31.75 -33.53
N MET A 558 -19.73 -30.63 -33.23
CA MET A 558 -19.10 -29.49 -32.59
C MET A 558 -19.04 -29.74 -31.08
N GLN A 559 -17.83 -29.67 -30.49
CA GLN A 559 -17.57 -29.87 -29.06
C GLN A 559 -16.81 -28.68 -28.49
N ARG A 560 -17.16 -28.27 -27.27
CA ARG A 560 -16.44 -27.20 -26.57
C ARG A 560 -15.01 -27.65 -26.29
N ILE A 561 -14.06 -26.74 -26.40
CA ILE A 561 -12.72 -26.95 -25.85
C ILE A 561 -12.81 -27.11 -24.32
N PRO A 562 -11.95 -27.91 -23.66
CA PRO A 562 -12.08 -28.18 -22.23
C PRO A 562 -11.67 -27.00 -21.33
N GLU A 563 -10.89 -26.05 -21.83
CA GLU A 563 -10.28 -24.97 -21.04
C GLU A 563 -11.31 -23.99 -20.47
N ILE A 564 -10.97 -23.44 -19.30
CA ILE A 564 -11.64 -22.29 -18.70
C ILE A 564 -10.73 -21.06 -18.81
N PHE A 565 -11.29 -19.88 -18.56
CA PHE A 565 -10.52 -18.65 -18.54
C PHE A 565 -9.53 -18.60 -17.38
N ASP A 566 -8.44 -17.87 -17.61
CA ASP A 566 -7.66 -17.23 -16.56
C ASP A 566 -8.58 -16.40 -15.65
N VAL A 567 -8.44 -16.53 -14.33
CA VAL A 567 -9.27 -15.79 -13.37
C VAL A 567 -9.11 -14.28 -13.53
N TRP A 568 -7.95 -13.83 -14.02
CA TRP A 568 -7.74 -12.43 -14.30
C TRP A 568 -8.51 -11.90 -15.52
N PHE A 569 -9.02 -12.80 -16.38
CA PHE A 569 -9.96 -12.42 -17.44
C PHE A 569 -11.35 -12.13 -16.87
N ASP A 570 -11.77 -12.88 -15.84
CA ASP A 570 -13.01 -12.59 -15.11
C ASP A 570 -12.90 -11.25 -14.39
N SER A 571 -11.87 -11.04 -13.55
CA SER A 571 -11.72 -9.79 -12.80
C SER A 571 -11.38 -8.58 -13.69
N GLY A 572 -10.64 -8.77 -14.78
CA GLY A 572 -10.41 -7.73 -15.78
C GLY A 572 -11.67 -7.34 -16.58
N SER A 573 -12.70 -8.19 -16.59
CA SER A 573 -13.99 -7.90 -17.23
C SER A 573 -14.97 -7.13 -16.33
N MET A 574 -14.58 -6.85 -15.08
CA MET A 574 -15.45 -6.32 -14.04
C MET A 574 -16.22 -5.05 -14.43
N SER A 575 -15.57 -4.10 -15.12
CA SER A 575 -16.14 -2.79 -15.46
C SER A 575 -17.50 -2.89 -16.14
N TYR A 576 -17.63 -3.83 -17.08
CA TYR A 576 -18.86 -4.08 -17.84
C TYR A 576 -19.65 -5.29 -17.34
N ALA A 577 -18.96 -6.33 -16.84
CA ALA A 577 -19.62 -7.56 -16.40
C ALA A 577 -20.47 -7.39 -15.13
N GLN A 578 -20.09 -6.49 -14.21
CA GLN A 578 -20.85 -6.23 -12.98
C GLN A 578 -22.27 -5.66 -13.21
N VAL A 579 -22.52 -5.14 -14.42
CA VAL A 579 -23.80 -4.56 -14.84
C VAL A 579 -24.44 -5.34 -16.00
N HIS A 580 -23.95 -6.55 -16.30
CA HIS A 580 -24.47 -7.42 -17.37
C HIS A 580 -24.40 -6.78 -18.78
N TYR A 581 -23.42 -5.90 -19.02
CA TYR A 581 -23.22 -5.28 -20.32
C TYR A 581 -22.73 -6.31 -21.36
N PRO A 582 -23.23 -6.29 -22.61
CA PRO A 582 -24.12 -5.28 -23.20
C PRO A 582 -25.60 -5.64 -23.14
N PHE A 583 -25.97 -6.75 -22.50
CA PHE A 583 -27.33 -7.29 -22.53
C PHE A 583 -28.31 -6.44 -21.72
N GLU A 584 -27.82 -5.91 -20.61
CA GLU A 584 -28.54 -4.97 -19.76
C GLU A 584 -27.63 -3.77 -19.42
N ASN A 585 -28.25 -2.68 -18.96
CA ASN A 585 -27.55 -1.48 -18.47
C ASN A 585 -26.54 -0.87 -19.46
N SER A 586 -26.73 -1.05 -20.77
CA SER A 586 -25.78 -0.56 -21.78
C SER A 586 -25.63 0.95 -21.75
N GLU A 587 -26.75 1.66 -21.69
CA GLU A 587 -26.78 3.13 -21.57
C GLU A 587 -26.14 3.62 -20.27
N TRP A 588 -26.29 2.87 -19.16
CA TRP A 588 -25.59 3.19 -17.93
C TRP A 588 -24.08 3.05 -18.14
N PHE A 589 -23.60 1.88 -18.60
CA PHE A 589 -22.16 1.66 -18.81
C PHE A 589 -21.53 2.70 -19.74
N ASP A 590 -22.20 3.03 -20.85
CA ASP A 590 -21.68 4.00 -21.83
C ASP A 590 -21.44 5.40 -21.23
N ASN A 591 -22.22 5.78 -20.20
CA ASN A 591 -22.09 7.06 -19.50
C ASN A 591 -21.24 6.98 -18.22
N HIS A 592 -20.95 5.79 -17.70
CA HIS A 592 -20.25 5.57 -16.43
C HIS A 592 -18.89 4.87 -16.61
N PHE A 593 -18.35 4.85 -17.83
CA PHE A 593 -17.05 4.27 -18.16
C PHE A 593 -16.18 5.25 -18.98
N PRO A 594 -14.97 5.62 -18.54
CA PRO A 594 -14.15 5.01 -17.46
C PRO A 594 -14.64 5.28 -16.03
N ALA A 595 -14.19 4.47 -15.07
CA ALA A 595 -14.39 4.78 -13.64
C ALA A 595 -13.57 6.00 -13.22
N ASP A 596 -14.08 6.76 -12.24
CA ASP A 596 -13.38 7.91 -11.67
C ASP A 596 -12.23 7.52 -10.75
N PHE A 597 -12.39 6.42 -9.99
CA PHE A 597 -11.43 6.05 -8.96
C PHE A 597 -11.33 4.55 -8.70
N ILE A 598 -10.08 4.08 -8.56
CA ILE A 598 -9.74 2.76 -8.01
C ILE A 598 -8.55 2.83 -7.05
N VAL A 599 -8.42 1.82 -6.19
CA VAL A 599 -7.26 1.67 -5.30
C VAL A 599 -6.98 0.21 -5.00
N GLU A 600 -5.73 -0.19 -5.14
CA GLU A 600 -5.21 -1.50 -4.72
C GLU A 600 -3.71 -1.40 -4.39
N TYR A 601 -3.14 -2.52 -3.92
CA TYR A 601 -1.71 -2.60 -3.66
C TYR A 601 -0.89 -2.66 -4.95
N VAL A 602 0.38 -2.23 -4.88
CA VAL A 602 1.28 -2.04 -6.02
C VAL A 602 1.49 -3.27 -6.91
N GLY A 603 1.31 -4.49 -6.39
CA GLY A 603 1.38 -5.70 -7.22
C GLY A 603 0.26 -5.80 -8.26
N GLN A 604 -0.84 -5.05 -8.11
CA GLN A 604 -1.89 -4.98 -9.12
C GLN A 604 -1.48 -4.26 -10.40
N THR A 605 -0.32 -3.57 -10.42
CA THR A 605 0.32 -3.11 -11.68
C THR A 605 0.65 -4.25 -12.64
N ARG A 606 0.68 -5.50 -12.16
CA ARG A 606 0.84 -6.73 -12.94
C ARG A 606 -0.37 -7.66 -12.85
N GLY A 607 -1.44 -7.23 -12.18
CA GLY A 607 -2.68 -7.98 -11.99
C GLY A 607 -3.86 -7.17 -12.50
N TRP A 608 -4.77 -6.80 -11.60
CA TRP A 608 -6.05 -6.19 -11.93
C TRP A 608 -5.94 -4.87 -12.70
N PHE A 609 -5.04 -3.95 -12.33
CA PHE A 609 -4.87 -2.69 -13.07
C PHE A 609 -4.45 -2.94 -14.51
N TYR A 610 -3.50 -3.88 -14.70
CA TYR A 610 -3.01 -4.25 -16.02
C TYR A 610 -4.13 -4.85 -16.87
N LEU A 611 -4.89 -5.81 -16.34
CA LEU A 611 -5.88 -6.53 -17.15
C LEU A 611 -7.18 -5.76 -17.39
N LEU A 612 -7.58 -4.90 -16.45
CA LEU A 612 -8.59 -3.88 -16.74
C LEU A 612 -8.16 -3.02 -17.94
N HIS A 613 -6.91 -2.51 -17.92
CA HIS A 613 -6.41 -1.63 -18.97
C HIS A 613 -6.25 -2.35 -20.32
N VAL A 614 -5.84 -3.63 -20.31
CA VAL A 614 -5.76 -4.48 -21.50
C VAL A 614 -7.13 -4.63 -22.15
N LEU A 615 -8.16 -5.02 -21.39
CA LEU A 615 -9.51 -5.27 -21.92
C LEU A 615 -10.21 -3.95 -22.29
N ALA A 616 -10.05 -2.90 -21.50
CA ALA A 616 -10.55 -1.56 -21.81
C ALA A 616 -9.99 -1.04 -23.15
N THR A 617 -8.68 -1.16 -23.35
CA THR A 617 -8.02 -0.74 -24.59
C THR A 617 -8.48 -1.59 -25.76
N ALA A 618 -8.44 -2.91 -25.63
CA ALA A 618 -8.75 -3.83 -26.74
C ALA A 618 -10.22 -3.75 -27.18
N ILE A 619 -11.16 -3.57 -26.25
CA ILE A 619 -12.59 -3.61 -26.52
C ILE A 619 -13.14 -2.20 -26.80
N PHE A 620 -12.74 -1.19 -26.01
CA PHE A 620 -13.37 0.14 -25.99
C PHE A 620 -12.47 1.31 -26.39
N ASP A 621 -11.17 1.05 -26.62
CA ASP A 621 -10.15 2.06 -26.99
C ASP A 621 -10.12 3.30 -26.08
N ARG A 622 -10.17 3.09 -24.76
CA ARG A 622 -10.13 4.14 -23.74
C ARG A 622 -9.50 3.61 -22.43
N PRO A 623 -9.05 4.47 -21.49
CA PRO A 623 -8.53 3.98 -20.21
C PRO A 623 -9.63 3.27 -19.41
N ALA A 624 -9.25 2.36 -18.52
CA ALA A 624 -10.23 1.68 -17.66
C ALA A 624 -10.74 2.55 -16.49
N PHE A 625 -9.93 3.52 -16.07
CA PHE A 625 -10.15 4.40 -14.94
C PHE A 625 -9.36 5.71 -15.13
N THR A 626 -9.76 6.79 -14.45
CA THR A 626 -9.10 8.10 -14.55
C THR A 626 -8.20 8.41 -13.36
N ASN A 627 -8.46 7.88 -12.16
CA ASN A 627 -7.61 8.03 -10.99
C ASN A 627 -7.32 6.68 -10.30
N CYS A 628 -6.05 6.46 -9.90
CA CYS A 628 -5.63 5.24 -9.23
C CYS A 628 -4.64 5.49 -8.10
N ILE A 629 -4.98 5.08 -6.88
CA ILE A 629 -4.00 4.94 -5.80
C ILE A 629 -3.39 3.52 -5.86
N SER A 630 -2.07 3.46 -6.03
CA SER A 630 -1.28 2.23 -6.00
C SER A 630 -0.41 2.23 -4.73
N HIS A 631 -0.97 1.77 -3.62
CA HIS A 631 -0.27 1.79 -2.33
C HIS A 631 0.78 0.68 -2.19
N GLY A 632 1.76 0.86 -1.31
CA GLY A 632 2.81 -0.14 -1.09
C GLY A 632 2.38 -1.35 -0.25
N ILE A 633 3.36 -2.09 0.27
CA ILE A 633 3.13 -3.39 0.92
C ILE A 633 3.16 -3.25 2.45
N VAL A 634 2.17 -3.85 3.10
CA VAL A 634 2.14 -3.94 4.55
C VAL A 634 2.99 -5.12 5.04
N LEU A 635 3.92 -4.85 5.96
CA LEU A 635 4.91 -5.76 6.52
C LEU A 635 4.60 -6.12 7.97
N GLY A 636 5.04 -7.30 8.38
CA GLY A 636 4.97 -7.75 9.77
C GLY A 636 5.99 -7.04 10.65
N SER A 637 5.92 -7.26 11.97
CA SER A 637 6.81 -6.64 12.96
C SER A 637 8.29 -7.01 12.77
N ASP A 638 8.58 -8.06 12.00
CA ASP A 638 9.92 -8.53 11.63
C ASP A 638 10.45 -7.92 10.32
N GLY A 639 9.68 -7.03 9.68
CA GLY A 639 10.02 -6.41 8.39
C GLY A 639 9.84 -7.32 7.18
N GLN A 640 9.35 -8.56 7.36
CA GLN A 640 9.00 -9.45 6.26
C GLN A 640 7.55 -9.21 5.82
N LYS A 641 7.19 -9.65 4.61
CA LYS A 641 5.80 -9.64 4.15
C LYS A 641 4.92 -10.38 5.16
N MET A 642 3.76 -9.82 5.49
CA MET A 642 2.87 -10.45 6.46
C MET A 642 2.39 -11.82 5.96
N SER A 643 2.40 -12.80 6.87
CA SER A 643 1.91 -14.13 6.57
C SER A 643 1.18 -14.75 7.77
N LYS A 644 0.02 -15.35 7.49
CA LYS A 644 -0.73 -16.15 8.47
C LYS A 644 0.12 -17.31 9.04
N SER A 645 1.03 -17.88 8.25
CA SER A 645 1.91 -18.97 8.71
C SER A 645 3.02 -18.48 9.65
N LEU A 646 3.51 -17.25 9.46
CA LEU A 646 4.54 -16.64 10.30
C LEU A 646 3.98 -16.04 11.58
N ARG A 647 2.68 -15.70 11.62
CA ARG A 647 2.01 -15.00 12.73
C ARG A 647 2.80 -13.75 13.15
N ASN A 648 3.35 -13.04 12.17
CA ASN A 648 4.26 -11.90 12.37
C ASN A 648 3.52 -10.54 12.42
N TYR A 649 2.23 -10.53 12.75
CA TYR A 649 1.42 -9.32 12.84
C TYR A 649 0.35 -9.42 13.95
N PRO A 650 -0.09 -8.28 14.52
CA PRO A 650 -1.12 -8.27 15.56
C PRO A 650 -2.46 -8.84 15.07
N ASP A 651 -3.23 -9.49 15.95
CA ASP A 651 -4.57 -9.92 15.56
C ASP A 651 -5.49 -8.71 15.36
N VAL A 652 -6.16 -8.64 14.20
CA VAL A 652 -6.93 -7.45 13.83
C VAL A 652 -8.17 -7.27 14.71
N ASN A 653 -8.86 -8.37 15.06
CA ASN A 653 -10.03 -8.30 15.92
C ASN A 653 -9.64 -7.89 17.34
N GLU A 654 -8.48 -8.35 17.83
CA GLU A 654 -7.94 -7.86 19.11
C GLU A 654 -7.72 -6.34 19.08
N VAL A 655 -7.14 -5.80 18.00
CA VAL A 655 -6.95 -4.35 17.87
C VAL A 655 -8.27 -3.60 17.81
N PHE A 656 -9.27 -4.06 17.05
CA PHE A 656 -10.60 -3.45 17.02
C PHE A 656 -11.24 -3.41 18.42
N ASN A 657 -11.13 -4.50 19.18
CA ASN A 657 -11.71 -4.58 20.52
C ASN A 657 -10.95 -3.76 21.59
N ARG A 658 -9.66 -3.45 21.34
CA ARG A 658 -8.81 -2.73 22.28
C ARG A 658 -8.73 -1.24 21.99
N ASP A 659 -8.40 -0.88 20.76
CA ASP A 659 -8.07 0.49 20.36
C ASP A 659 -9.17 1.15 19.51
N GLY A 660 -9.95 0.35 18.77
CA GLY A 660 -10.98 0.82 17.84
C GLY A 660 -10.54 0.85 16.37
N SER A 661 -11.50 0.90 15.47
CA SER A 661 -11.30 1.01 14.03
C SER A 661 -10.83 2.41 13.61
N ASP A 662 -11.30 3.49 14.25
CA ASP A 662 -10.81 4.85 13.93
C ASP A 662 -9.31 4.98 14.19
N ALA A 663 -8.82 4.38 15.27
CA ALA A 663 -7.39 4.36 15.59
C ALA A 663 -6.55 3.65 14.51
N MET A 664 -7.06 2.52 14.02
CA MET A 664 -6.40 1.75 12.97
C MET A 664 -6.49 2.44 11.60
N ARG A 665 -7.66 3.00 11.26
CA ARG A 665 -7.88 3.83 10.06
C ARG A 665 -6.87 4.96 10.05
N TRP A 666 -6.78 5.72 11.15
CA TRP A 666 -5.85 6.83 11.30
C TRP A 666 -4.40 6.39 11.10
N PHE A 667 -3.95 5.35 11.82
CA PHE A 667 -2.56 4.86 11.72
C PHE A 667 -2.17 4.49 10.28
N LEU A 668 -3.06 3.83 9.54
CA LEU A 668 -2.79 3.40 8.17
C LEU A 668 -2.86 4.58 7.18
N MET A 669 -3.86 5.46 7.29
CA MET A 669 -4.05 6.61 6.40
C MET A 669 -2.98 7.69 6.60
N ALA A 670 -2.52 7.91 7.84
CA ALA A 670 -1.46 8.85 8.17
C ALA A 670 -0.05 8.32 7.85
N SER A 671 0.07 7.13 7.27
CA SER A 671 1.36 6.52 6.94
C SER A 671 1.78 6.78 5.49
N SER A 672 3.08 6.70 5.22
CA SER A 672 3.63 6.89 3.87
C SER A 672 3.33 5.73 2.89
N ILE A 673 2.60 4.68 3.31
CA ILE A 673 2.28 3.53 2.45
C ILE A 673 1.46 3.93 1.22
N LEU A 674 0.61 4.95 1.35
CA LEU A 674 -0.21 5.47 0.26
C LEU A 674 0.63 6.20 -0.80
N ARG A 675 1.88 6.56 -0.48
CA ARG A 675 2.88 7.09 -1.41
C ARG A 675 3.80 5.99 -1.97
N GLY A 676 3.36 4.73 -1.95
CA GLY A 676 4.05 3.59 -2.57
C GLY A 676 5.15 2.93 -1.73
N GLY A 677 5.39 3.38 -0.49
CA GLY A 677 6.37 2.80 0.43
C GLY A 677 5.86 1.56 1.18
N ASN A 678 6.74 0.83 1.87
CA ASN A 678 6.33 -0.27 2.74
C ASN A 678 6.05 0.21 4.17
N LEU A 679 5.12 -0.44 4.88
CA LEU A 679 4.77 -0.10 6.27
C LEU A 679 4.88 -1.30 7.19
N VAL A 680 5.63 -1.18 8.28
CA VAL A 680 5.62 -2.16 9.38
C VAL A 680 4.49 -1.83 10.33
N VAL A 681 3.55 -2.74 10.51
CA VAL A 681 2.43 -2.57 11.45
C VAL A 681 2.87 -2.94 12.86
N THR A 682 2.67 -2.01 13.79
CA THR A 682 2.97 -2.23 15.22
C THR A 682 1.78 -1.81 16.07
N GLU A 683 1.56 -2.52 17.19
CA GLU A 683 0.55 -2.12 18.18
C GLU A 683 0.79 -0.71 18.73
N GLN A 684 2.07 -0.33 18.89
CA GLN A 684 2.45 0.99 19.40
C GLN A 684 1.99 2.09 18.45
N GLY A 685 2.21 1.94 17.14
CA GLY A 685 1.76 2.92 16.15
C GLY A 685 0.25 3.12 16.15
N ILE A 686 -0.53 2.05 16.33
CA ILE A 686 -2.00 2.14 16.41
C ILE A 686 -2.44 2.88 17.69
N ARG A 687 -1.82 2.56 18.84
CA ARG A 687 -2.08 3.27 20.11
C ARG A 687 -1.69 4.75 20.05
N ASP A 688 -0.66 5.09 19.30
CA ASP A 688 -0.25 6.47 19.12
C ASP A 688 -1.29 7.25 18.29
N GLY A 689 -1.97 6.62 17.34
CA GLY A 689 -3.13 7.20 16.66
C GLY A 689 -4.25 7.61 17.62
N VAL A 690 -4.57 6.77 18.62
CA VAL A 690 -5.53 7.14 19.68
C VAL A 690 -5.06 8.38 20.45
N ARG A 691 -3.79 8.37 20.88
CA ARG A 691 -3.22 9.43 21.74
C ARG A 691 -3.07 10.77 21.05
N GLN A 692 -2.73 10.75 19.76
CA GLN A 692 -2.42 11.96 19.01
C GLN A 692 -3.66 12.65 18.46
N VAL A 693 -4.74 11.92 18.21
CA VAL A 693 -5.90 12.46 17.48
C VAL A 693 -7.23 12.14 18.15
N VAL A 694 -7.57 10.86 18.30
CA VAL A 694 -8.90 10.44 18.77
C VAL A 694 -9.20 10.95 20.19
N LEU A 695 -8.24 10.77 21.11
CA LEU A 695 -8.38 11.20 22.50
C LEU A 695 -8.35 12.74 22.66
N PRO A 696 -7.42 13.49 22.04
CA PRO A 696 -7.46 14.96 22.05
C PRO A 696 -8.78 15.54 21.52
N LEU A 697 -9.31 14.99 20.42
CA LEU A 697 -10.62 15.38 19.88
C LEU A 697 -11.75 15.13 20.90
N TRP A 698 -11.79 13.93 21.50
CA TRP A 698 -12.79 13.61 22.52
C TRP A 698 -12.71 14.53 23.74
N ASN A 699 -11.49 14.85 24.19
CA ASN A 699 -11.27 15.76 25.31
C ASN A 699 -11.74 17.19 24.99
N THR A 700 -11.54 17.66 23.76
CA THR A 700 -12.06 18.95 23.27
C THR A 700 -13.58 18.99 23.30
N TRP A 701 -14.23 17.92 22.83
CA TRP A 701 -15.69 17.75 22.95
C TRP A 701 -16.16 17.74 24.41
N GLN A 702 -15.48 16.98 25.27
CA GLN A 702 -15.82 16.90 26.70
C GLN A 702 -15.66 18.25 27.41
N PHE A 703 -14.61 19.00 27.07
CA PHE A 703 -14.42 20.36 27.52
C PHE A 703 -15.59 21.25 27.09
N PHE A 704 -15.94 21.29 25.81
CA PHE A 704 -17.07 22.08 25.31
C PHE A 704 -18.38 21.73 26.05
N ALA A 705 -18.73 20.45 26.11
CA ALA A 705 -19.98 20.01 26.74
C ALA A 705 -20.03 20.31 28.24
N THR A 706 -18.92 20.14 28.95
CA THR A 706 -18.86 20.40 30.39
C THR A 706 -19.01 21.89 30.70
N TYR A 707 -18.28 22.73 29.99
CA TYR A 707 -18.27 24.17 30.23
C TYR A 707 -19.58 24.84 29.74
N SER A 708 -20.13 24.43 28.60
CA SER A 708 -21.42 24.95 28.11
C SER A 708 -22.58 24.59 29.04
N ASN A 709 -22.62 23.36 29.57
CA ASN A 709 -23.63 22.96 30.56
C ASN A 709 -23.51 23.69 31.89
N ALA A 710 -22.32 24.15 32.25
CA ALA A 710 -22.05 24.88 33.50
C ALA A 710 -22.24 26.41 33.37
N ALA A 711 -22.24 26.94 32.14
CA ALA A 711 -22.34 28.37 31.87
C ALA A 711 -23.71 28.95 32.24
N ASP A 712 -23.74 30.26 32.51
CA ASP A 712 -24.99 31.00 32.70
C ASP A 712 -25.75 31.08 31.36
N GLY A 713 -27.07 30.94 31.42
CA GLY A 713 -27.96 31.10 30.27
C GLY A 713 -28.02 32.56 29.79
N PRO A 714 -28.68 32.83 28.65
CA PRO A 714 -28.75 34.18 28.07
C PRO A 714 -29.37 35.24 28.99
N ALA A 715 -30.20 34.84 29.96
CA ALA A 715 -30.81 35.73 30.96
C ALA A 715 -30.14 35.65 32.36
N GLY A 716 -28.97 35.00 32.46
CA GLY A 716 -28.14 34.93 33.67
C GLY A 716 -28.50 33.81 34.65
N GLU A 717 -29.42 32.90 34.29
CA GLU A 717 -29.75 31.72 35.07
C GLU A 717 -28.73 30.58 34.94
N LYS A 718 -28.52 29.80 36.00
CA LYS A 718 -27.65 28.60 35.96
C LYS A 718 -28.36 27.40 35.32
N SER A 719 -28.57 27.44 34.00
CA SER A 719 -29.21 26.38 33.23
C SER A 719 -28.36 25.82 32.08
N GLY A 720 -27.13 26.29 31.92
CA GLY A 720 -26.30 26.01 30.74
C GLY A 720 -26.58 26.98 29.59
N TYR A 721 -25.64 27.03 28.64
CA TYR A 721 -25.71 27.84 27.42
C TYR A 721 -25.80 26.96 26.17
N GLN A 722 -26.78 27.25 25.32
CA GLN A 722 -26.93 26.61 24.01
C GLN A 722 -26.23 27.47 22.95
N ALA A 723 -25.04 27.05 22.55
CA ALA A 723 -24.27 27.71 21.50
C ALA A 723 -25.03 27.83 20.17
N GLN A 724 -24.73 28.91 19.45
CA GLN A 724 -25.26 29.26 18.13
C GLN A 724 -24.12 29.37 17.11
N THR A 725 -24.45 29.28 15.83
CA THR A 725 -23.46 29.47 14.76
C THR A 725 -23.01 30.93 14.70
N ARG A 726 -21.70 31.15 14.62
CA ARG A 726 -21.08 32.48 14.56
C ARG A 726 -19.73 32.46 13.82
N TYR A 727 -19.57 33.42 12.91
CA TYR A 727 -18.41 33.55 12.02
C TYR A 727 -17.61 34.85 12.23
N ASP A 728 -17.87 35.54 13.34
CA ASP A 728 -17.15 36.74 13.74
C ASP A 728 -16.80 36.70 15.23
N SER A 729 -15.79 37.48 15.62
CA SER A 729 -15.49 37.73 17.02
C SER A 729 -14.68 39.00 17.20
N SER A 730 -14.81 39.66 18.36
CA SER A 730 -13.89 40.72 18.77
C SER A 730 -12.57 40.18 19.34
N GLN A 731 -12.48 38.89 19.64
CA GLN A 731 -11.34 38.27 20.32
C GLN A 731 -10.34 37.69 19.32
N VAL A 732 -9.05 37.98 19.50
CA VAL A 732 -8.01 37.57 18.54
C VAL A 732 -7.90 36.05 18.37
N LEU A 733 -8.00 35.27 19.46
CA LEU A 733 -7.93 33.80 19.39
C LEU A 733 -9.16 33.18 18.71
N ASP A 734 -10.32 33.80 18.83
CA ASP A 734 -11.56 33.34 18.18
C ASP A 734 -11.52 33.65 16.67
N ARG A 735 -11.07 34.87 16.29
CA ARG A 735 -10.82 35.22 14.89
C ARG A 735 -9.78 34.30 14.24
N TYR A 736 -8.70 34.00 14.96
CA TYR A 736 -7.69 33.06 14.48
C TYR A 736 -8.26 31.64 14.32
N LEU A 737 -9.06 31.15 15.26
CA LEU A 737 -9.70 29.85 15.13
C LEU A 737 -10.62 29.78 13.90
N LEU A 738 -11.41 30.83 13.64
CA LEU A 738 -12.25 30.94 12.45
C LEU A 738 -11.43 30.93 11.15
N ALA A 739 -10.37 31.74 11.08
CA ALA A 739 -9.49 31.80 9.91
C ALA A 739 -8.71 30.48 9.70
N LYS A 740 -8.23 29.84 10.76
CA LYS A 740 -7.64 28.50 10.65
C LYS A 740 -8.64 27.42 10.27
N THR A 741 -9.92 27.59 10.58
CA THR A 741 -10.97 26.68 10.12
C THR A 741 -11.18 26.85 8.62
N HIS A 742 -11.18 28.08 8.10
CA HIS A 742 -11.19 28.36 6.66
C HIS A 742 -10.05 27.64 5.94
N ASP A 743 -8.82 27.78 6.43
CA ASP A 743 -7.63 27.14 5.84
C ASP A 743 -7.74 25.61 5.89
N LEU A 744 -8.14 25.04 7.03
CA LEU A 744 -8.33 23.59 7.16
C LEU A 744 -9.32 23.06 6.13
N ILE A 745 -10.48 23.72 5.96
CA ILE A 745 -11.52 23.28 5.00
C ILE A 745 -10.97 23.33 3.57
N THR A 746 -10.25 24.40 3.23
CA THR A 746 -9.70 24.59 1.89
C THR A 746 -8.60 23.57 1.59
N GLU A 747 -7.56 23.53 2.42
CA GLU A 747 -6.38 22.68 2.22
C GLU A 747 -6.71 21.18 2.31
N PHE A 748 -7.62 20.79 3.21
CA PHE A 748 -8.06 19.39 3.28
C PHE A 748 -8.84 18.99 2.04
N GLY A 749 -9.74 19.87 1.55
CA GLY A 749 -10.47 19.65 0.32
C GLY A 749 -9.54 19.43 -0.86
N GLU A 750 -8.54 20.29 -1.02
CA GLU A 750 -7.51 20.19 -2.06
C GLU A 750 -6.69 18.89 -1.95
N ALA A 751 -6.24 18.53 -0.75
CA ALA A 751 -5.49 17.29 -0.52
C ALA A 751 -6.32 16.05 -0.88
N MET A 752 -7.59 16.01 -0.49
CA MET A 752 -8.49 14.90 -0.78
C MET A 752 -8.87 14.81 -2.26
N GLU A 753 -9.08 15.94 -2.94
CA GLU A 753 -9.30 16.01 -4.39
C GLU A 753 -8.06 15.53 -5.17
N GLY A 754 -6.86 15.85 -4.67
CA GLY A 754 -5.57 15.35 -5.17
C GLY A 754 -5.21 13.92 -4.72
N LEU A 755 -6.10 13.24 -3.97
CA LEU A 755 -5.89 11.90 -3.41
C LEU A 755 -4.69 11.78 -2.45
N ASP A 756 -4.20 12.88 -1.88
CA ASP A 756 -3.14 12.92 -0.86
C ASP A 756 -3.72 12.79 0.55
N ILE A 757 -4.21 11.59 0.86
CA ILE A 757 -4.81 11.24 2.15
C ILE A 757 -3.81 11.44 3.31
N TRP A 758 -2.51 11.26 3.04
CA TRP A 758 -1.46 11.49 4.04
C TRP A 758 -1.42 12.97 4.45
N ALA A 759 -1.41 13.89 3.48
CA ALA A 759 -1.44 15.32 3.76
C ALA A 759 -2.73 15.71 4.48
N ALA A 760 -3.88 15.15 4.10
CA ALA A 760 -5.15 15.35 4.78
C ALA A 760 -5.10 14.95 6.27
N CYS A 761 -4.45 13.82 6.60
CA CYS A 761 -4.21 13.43 7.99
C CYS A 761 -3.32 14.43 8.74
N GLU A 762 -2.25 14.93 8.12
CA GLU A 762 -1.35 15.91 8.75
C GLU A 762 -2.04 17.25 9.03
N LEU A 763 -2.90 17.72 8.12
CA LEU A 763 -3.71 18.93 8.30
C LEU A 763 -4.64 18.81 9.52
N VAL A 764 -5.37 17.70 9.62
CA VAL A 764 -6.26 17.41 10.76
C VAL A 764 -5.46 17.32 12.06
N ARG A 765 -4.29 16.68 12.06
CA ARG A 765 -3.41 16.57 13.24
C ARG A 765 -2.91 17.94 13.69
N SER A 766 -2.43 18.77 12.77
CA SER A 766 -1.92 20.11 13.04
C SER A 766 -3.01 21.04 13.58
N TYR A 767 -4.20 21.00 12.97
CA TYR A 767 -5.35 21.77 13.44
C TYR A 767 -5.80 21.34 14.84
N LEU A 768 -5.85 20.03 15.13
CA LEU A 768 -6.19 19.55 16.48
C LEU A 768 -5.17 19.97 17.54
N ASP A 769 -3.87 19.97 17.21
CA ASP A 769 -2.84 20.50 18.11
C ASP A 769 -3.09 21.98 18.43
N MET A 770 -3.37 22.79 17.41
CA MET A 770 -3.75 24.20 17.59
C MET A 770 -5.00 24.34 18.45
N LEU A 771 -6.08 23.61 18.13
CA LEU A 771 -7.34 23.68 18.85
C LEU A 771 -7.18 23.32 20.33
N THR A 772 -6.41 22.29 20.63
CA THR A 772 -6.24 21.76 21.99
C THR A 772 -5.20 22.55 22.79
N ASN A 773 -3.98 22.62 22.29
CA ASN A 773 -2.82 23.12 23.02
C ASN A 773 -2.69 24.65 22.97
N TRP A 774 -3.39 25.31 22.03
CA TRP A 774 -3.41 26.76 21.93
C TRP A 774 -4.77 27.35 22.26
N TYR A 775 -5.79 27.05 21.45
CA TYR A 775 -7.09 27.70 21.61
C TYR A 775 -7.79 27.35 22.93
N VAL A 776 -8.07 26.07 23.18
CA VAL A 776 -8.78 25.63 24.40
C VAL A 776 -7.98 25.97 25.66
N ARG A 777 -6.67 25.68 25.67
CA ARG A 777 -5.81 25.93 26.84
C ARG A 777 -5.78 27.41 27.23
N ARG A 778 -5.59 28.32 26.27
CA ARG A 778 -5.51 29.77 26.54
C ARG A 778 -6.86 30.42 26.76
N SER A 779 -7.92 29.87 26.18
CA SER A 779 -9.27 30.43 26.27
C SER A 779 -10.07 29.93 27.48
N ARG A 780 -9.54 28.97 28.24
CA ARG A 780 -10.24 28.31 29.36
C ARG A 780 -10.89 29.27 30.36
N ARG A 781 -10.22 30.38 30.68
CA ARG A 781 -10.75 31.41 31.59
C ARG A 781 -12.00 32.09 31.02
N ARG A 782 -12.03 32.35 29.71
CA ARG A 782 -13.16 32.98 29.01
C ARG A 782 -14.42 32.11 29.05
N PHE A 783 -14.26 30.78 29.11
CA PHE A 783 -15.37 29.84 29.28
C PHE A 783 -15.90 29.75 30.72
N TRP A 784 -15.25 30.44 31.69
CA TRP A 784 -15.63 30.43 33.11
C TRP A 784 -16.17 31.77 33.62
N ASP A 785 -15.65 32.89 33.12
CA ASP A 785 -15.92 34.23 33.65
C ASP A 785 -17.40 34.66 33.51
N GLY A 786 -18.14 34.08 32.56
CA GLY A 786 -19.55 34.32 32.31
C GLY A 786 -19.83 35.61 31.53
N GLY A 787 -21.08 35.79 31.07
CA GLY A 787 -21.51 36.96 30.31
C GLY A 787 -21.38 36.82 28.79
N ALA A 788 -21.53 37.93 28.08
CA ALA A 788 -21.66 37.94 26.61
C ALA A 788 -20.41 37.44 25.87
N ASP A 789 -19.21 37.80 26.35
CA ASP A 789 -17.95 37.37 25.73
C ASP A 789 -17.72 35.85 25.88
N THR A 790 -18.22 35.26 26.98
CA THR A 790 -18.23 33.80 27.19
C THR A 790 -19.18 33.12 26.19
N HIS A 791 -20.37 33.67 25.98
CA HIS A 791 -21.34 33.16 24.99
C HIS A 791 -20.78 33.23 23.57
N GLU A 792 -20.15 34.35 23.21
CA GLU A 792 -19.47 34.51 21.92
C GLU A 792 -18.38 33.45 21.70
N SER A 793 -17.55 33.20 22.72
CA SER A 793 -16.49 32.17 22.64
C SER A 793 -17.08 30.77 22.45
N PHE A 794 -18.21 30.44 23.10
CA PHE A 794 -18.92 29.18 22.88
C PHE A 794 -19.50 29.07 21.47
N ASP A 795 -20.06 30.16 20.93
CA ASP A 795 -20.64 30.19 19.59
C ASP A 795 -19.57 29.95 18.51
N VAL A 796 -18.42 30.64 18.61
CA VAL A 796 -17.30 30.43 17.70
C VAL A 796 -16.74 29.02 17.82
N PHE A 797 -16.48 28.55 19.04
CA PHE A 797 -15.94 27.22 19.25
C PHE A 797 -16.90 26.12 18.77
N PHE A 798 -18.22 26.27 18.98
CA PHE A 798 -19.24 25.40 18.41
C PHE A 798 -19.15 25.36 16.88
N THR A 799 -19.08 26.53 16.24
CA THR A 799 -19.04 26.66 14.77
C THR A 799 -17.83 25.96 14.17
N CYS A 800 -16.65 26.17 14.76
CA CYS A 800 -15.41 25.56 14.29
C CYS A 800 -15.33 24.05 14.59
N LEU A 801 -15.84 23.60 15.75
CA LEU A 801 -15.86 22.19 16.10
C LEU A 801 -16.86 21.39 15.24
N GLU A 802 -18.01 21.98 14.91
CA GLU A 802 -18.99 21.41 14.00
C GLU A 802 -18.41 21.24 12.58
N ALA A 803 -17.80 22.28 12.02
CA ALA A 803 -17.13 22.21 10.73
C ALA A 803 -15.97 21.20 10.73
N PHE A 804 -15.17 21.17 11.80
CA PHE A 804 -14.11 20.18 11.97
C PHE A 804 -14.66 18.74 11.94
N CYS A 805 -15.80 18.46 12.59
CA CYS A 805 -16.41 17.12 12.55
C CYS A 805 -16.74 16.71 11.12
N ARG A 806 -17.24 17.64 10.28
CA ARG A 806 -17.52 17.36 8.88
C ARG A 806 -16.25 17.17 8.04
N VAL A 807 -15.19 17.95 8.28
CA VAL A 807 -13.88 17.75 7.62
C VAL A 807 -13.30 16.38 7.97
N ALA A 808 -13.29 16.01 9.25
CA ALA A 808 -12.67 14.78 9.72
C ALA A 808 -13.52 13.52 9.52
N ALA A 809 -14.79 13.64 9.10
CA ALA A 809 -15.72 12.53 8.90
C ALA A 809 -15.22 11.38 8.01
N PRO A 810 -14.52 11.64 6.89
CA PRO A 810 -13.95 10.55 6.08
C PRO A 810 -12.84 9.78 6.81
N LEU A 811 -12.10 10.41 7.73
CA LEU A 811 -10.94 9.83 8.41
C LEU A 811 -11.27 9.19 9.76
N LEU A 812 -12.27 9.71 10.49
CA LEU A 812 -12.64 9.30 11.84
C LEU A 812 -14.16 9.07 11.96
N PRO A 813 -14.76 8.24 11.09
CA PRO A 813 -16.21 8.23 10.87
C PRO A 813 -17.02 7.89 12.12
N PHE A 814 -16.48 7.18 13.11
CA PHE A 814 -17.20 6.84 14.33
C PHE A 814 -17.12 7.94 15.39
N THR A 815 -15.91 8.43 15.67
CA THR A 815 -15.67 9.40 16.73
C THR A 815 -16.38 10.71 16.42
N VAL A 816 -16.28 11.19 15.17
CA VAL A 816 -16.95 12.43 14.77
C VAL A 816 -18.46 12.28 14.64
N GLU A 817 -18.99 11.09 14.37
CA GLU A 817 -20.44 10.86 14.36
C GLU A 817 -21.03 11.07 15.76
N GLU A 818 -20.40 10.50 16.77
CA GLU A 818 -20.86 10.65 18.16
C GLU A 818 -20.74 12.12 18.63
N ILE A 819 -19.65 12.79 18.28
CA ILE A 819 -19.43 14.20 18.64
C ILE A 819 -20.42 15.11 17.90
N TYR A 820 -20.57 14.94 16.58
CA TYR A 820 -21.45 15.75 15.75
C TYR A 820 -22.89 15.66 16.22
N ARG A 821 -23.41 14.44 16.43
CA ARG A 821 -24.78 14.25 16.94
C ARG A 821 -24.94 14.81 18.35
N GLY A 822 -23.91 14.69 19.18
CA GLY A 822 -23.82 15.34 20.49
C GLY A 822 -23.94 16.86 20.41
N LEU A 823 -23.28 17.50 19.45
CA LEU A 823 -23.24 18.95 19.23
C LEU A 823 -24.51 19.49 18.58
N THR A 824 -24.96 18.87 17.49
CA THR A 824 -25.99 19.44 16.62
C THR A 824 -27.37 18.88 16.96
N GLY A 825 -27.45 17.62 17.39
CA GLY A 825 -28.69 16.86 17.51
C GLY A 825 -29.24 16.39 16.15
N GLU A 826 -28.47 16.59 15.07
CA GLU A 826 -28.84 16.15 13.74
C GLU A 826 -28.70 14.64 13.57
N ARG A 827 -29.17 14.16 12.41
CA ARG A 827 -29.25 12.73 12.10
C ARG A 827 -27.86 12.07 12.08
N SER A 828 -26.96 12.55 11.23
CA SER A 828 -25.60 11.99 11.07
C SER A 828 -24.69 13.00 10.39
N VAL A 829 -23.40 13.02 10.75
CA VAL A 829 -22.39 13.85 10.07
C VAL A 829 -22.21 13.43 8.60
N HIS A 830 -22.43 12.15 8.31
CA HIS A 830 -22.28 11.56 6.98
C HIS A 830 -23.46 11.84 6.04
N LEU A 831 -24.49 12.54 6.53
CA LEU A 831 -25.57 13.10 5.71
C LEU A 831 -25.39 14.60 5.46
N ALA A 832 -24.44 15.24 6.13
CA ALA A 832 -24.14 16.66 5.95
C ALA A 832 -23.25 16.89 4.71
N ASP A 833 -23.34 18.09 4.17
CA ASP A 833 -22.43 18.56 3.12
C ASP A 833 -21.07 18.94 3.72
N TYR A 834 -20.01 18.75 2.94
CA TYR A 834 -18.68 19.25 3.25
C TYR A 834 -18.76 20.76 3.55
N PRO A 835 -18.11 21.26 4.61
CA PRO A 835 -18.29 22.63 5.04
C PRO A 835 -17.84 23.63 3.97
N ASP A 836 -18.57 24.74 3.90
CA ASP A 836 -18.26 25.84 2.99
C ASP A 836 -17.19 26.74 3.63
N ALA A 837 -16.01 26.80 3.00
CA ALA A 837 -14.91 27.64 3.45
C ALA A 837 -15.31 29.13 3.40
N ASP A 838 -16.09 29.56 2.41
CA ASP A 838 -16.45 30.97 2.19
C ASP A 838 -17.34 31.52 3.33
N ALA A 839 -17.94 30.64 4.15
CA ALA A 839 -18.67 31.04 5.35
C ALA A 839 -17.73 31.53 6.47
N PHE A 840 -16.46 31.11 6.45
CA PHE A 840 -15.46 31.48 7.44
C PHE A 840 -14.59 32.65 6.94
N PRO A 841 -14.20 33.59 7.81
CA PRO A 841 -13.35 34.71 7.43
C PRO A 841 -11.95 34.22 7.04
N ALA A 842 -11.53 34.51 5.81
CA ALA A 842 -10.15 34.36 5.38
C ALA A 842 -9.31 35.55 5.87
N ASP A 843 -8.29 35.29 6.68
CA ASP A 843 -7.38 36.32 7.23
C ASP A 843 -5.95 35.76 7.29
N ALA A 844 -5.29 35.73 6.13
CA ALA A 844 -3.96 35.14 5.98
C ALA A 844 -2.90 35.87 6.83
N ASP A 845 -3.03 37.20 7.00
CA ASP A 845 -2.11 38.00 7.81
C ASP A 845 -2.25 37.65 9.31
N LEU A 846 -3.49 37.54 9.81
CA LEU A 846 -3.76 37.07 11.18
C LEU A 846 -3.23 35.65 11.41
N VAL A 847 -3.46 34.75 10.45
CA VAL A 847 -3.00 33.36 10.52
C VAL A 847 -1.47 33.32 10.59
N ALA A 848 -0.78 34.03 9.70
CA ALA A 848 0.68 34.09 9.68
C ALA A 848 1.24 34.67 10.99
N ALA A 849 0.68 35.77 11.49
CA ALA A 849 1.10 36.40 12.73
C ALA A 849 0.90 35.48 13.95
N MET A 850 -0.21 34.75 14.00
CA MET A 850 -0.50 33.85 15.12
C MET A 850 0.26 32.52 15.02
N ASP A 851 0.49 31.97 13.84
CA ASP A 851 1.36 30.80 13.65
C ASP A 851 2.81 31.14 14.06
N LEU A 852 3.32 32.29 13.61
CA LEU A 852 4.63 32.78 14.05
C LEU A 852 4.67 32.99 15.57
N THR A 853 3.60 33.52 16.18
CA THR A 853 3.48 33.64 17.64
C THR A 853 3.63 32.27 18.32
N ARG A 854 3.02 31.22 17.77
CA ARG A 854 3.14 29.84 18.30
C ARG A 854 4.58 29.33 18.19
N ASP A 855 5.23 29.58 17.07
CA ASP A 855 6.61 29.17 16.80
C ASP A 855 7.62 29.89 17.69
N ILE A 856 7.43 31.21 17.90
CA ILE A 856 8.20 32.01 18.86
C ILE A 856 8.10 31.40 20.26
N CYS A 857 6.87 31.11 20.73
CA CYS A 857 6.67 30.53 22.05
C CYS A 857 7.29 29.12 22.19
N SER A 858 7.13 28.27 21.17
CA SER A 858 7.73 26.93 21.16
C SER A 858 9.26 26.99 21.21
N THR A 859 9.85 27.85 20.38
CA THR A 859 11.30 28.04 20.25
C THR A 859 11.89 28.65 21.52
N ALA A 860 11.32 29.75 22.03
CA ALA A 860 11.78 30.38 23.27
C ALA A 860 11.59 29.45 24.48
N SER A 861 10.51 28.67 24.56
CA SER A 861 10.34 27.65 25.60
C SER A 861 11.44 26.57 25.52
N SER A 862 11.87 26.20 24.32
CA SER A 862 12.99 25.28 24.11
C SER A 862 14.31 25.89 24.60
N VAL A 863 14.56 27.18 24.34
CA VAL A 863 15.71 27.93 24.87
C VAL A 863 15.68 27.98 26.40
N ARG A 864 14.52 28.28 27.00
CA ARG A 864 14.33 28.25 28.45
C ARG A 864 14.67 26.89 29.05
N LYS A 865 14.18 25.81 28.43
CA LYS A 865 14.42 24.43 28.88
C LYS A 865 15.90 24.06 28.80
N ALA A 866 16.58 24.44 27.71
CA ALA A 866 18.01 24.22 27.55
C ALA A 866 18.83 24.91 28.66
N ASN A 867 18.37 26.08 29.10
CA ASN A 867 18.97 26.86 30.19
C ASN A 867 18.39 26.55 31.59
N GLN A 868 17.57 25.50 31.71
CA GLN A 868 16.94 25.07 32.99
C GLN A 868 16.05 26.14 33.65
N LEU A 869 15.50 27.07 32.87
CA LEU A 869 14.62 28.14 33.33
C LEU A 869 13.15 27.72 33.25
N ARG A 870 12.58 27.28 34.36
CA ARG A 870 11.15 26.90 34.47
C ARG A 870 10.23 28.06 34.04
N VAL A 871 9.17 27.80 33.26
CA VAL A 871 8.26 28.86 32.74
C VAL A 871 7.68 29.76 33.84
N ARG A 872 7.41 29.23 35.05
CA ARG A 872 6.89 30.02 36.17
C ARG A 872 7.84 31.11 36.67
N LEU A 873 9.14 31.00 36.39
CA LEU A 873 10.12 32.05 36.65
C LEU A 873 9.94 33.17 35.61
N PRO A 874 9.50 34.38 35.99
CA PRO A 874 9.42 35.49 35.04
C PRO A 874 10.82 35.84 34.51
N LEU A 875 10.91 36.14 33.22
CA LEU A 875 12.13 36.71 32.63
C LEU A 875 11.88 38.15 32.21
N SER A 876 12.95 38.93 32.08
CA SER A 876 12.86 40.36 31.76
C SER A 876 12.34 40.59 30.34
N GLN A 877 13.00 40.01 29.34
CA GLN A 877 12.79 40.42 27.96
C GLN A 877 12.94 39.28 26.96
N LEU A 878 12.11 39.30 25.94
CA LEU A 878 12.32 38.59 24.68
C LEU A 878 12.42 39.63 23.56
N THR A 879 13.41 39.50 22.69
CA THR A 879 13.49 40.24 21.43
C THR A 879 13.19 39.30 20.29
N VAL A 880 12.32 39.69 19.37
CA VAL A 880 11.96 38.94 18.17
C VAL A 880 12.34 39.78 16.96
N ALA A 881 13.20 39.26 16.11
CA ALA A 881 13.54 39.84 14.82
C ALA A 881 12.69 39.16 13.74
N THR A 882 11.75 39.88 13.14
CA THR A 882 10.89 39.34 12.07
C THR A 882 10.33 40.47 11.21
N ASP A 883 10.03 40.17 9.95
CA ASP A 883 9.34 41.08 9.03
C ASP A 883 7.80 40.99 9.15
N THR A 884 7.28 40.07 9.97
CA THR A 884 5.84 39.91 10.21
C THR A 884 5.35 40.93 11.23
N ASP A 885 4.26 41.64 10.93
CA ASP A 885 3.69 42.62 11.86
C ASP A 885 3.04 41.93 13.06
N LEU A 886 3.70 42.02 14.22
CA LEU A 886 3.21 41.53 15.49
C LEU A 886 2.66 42.71 16.31
N SER A 887 1.38 42.98 16.13
CA SER A 887 0.62 43.96 16.95
C SER A 887 0.68 43.65 18.46
N SER A 888 0.19 44.60 19.27
CA SER A 888 0.15 44.47 20.74
C SER A 888 -0.48 43.16 21.21
N ASP A 889 -1.57 42.73 20.57
CA ASP A 889 -2.31 41.51 20.94
C ASP A 889 -1.41 40.26 20.89
N PHE A 890 -0.56 40.14 19.86
CA PHE A 890 0.35 38.99 19.72
C PHE A 890 1.51 39.07 20.71
N THR A 891 2.09 40.26 20.89
CA THR A 891 3.18 40.44 21.86
C THR A 891 2.74 40.17 23.29
N GLU A 892 1.50 40.51 23.66
CA GLU A 892 0.88 40.16 24.94
C GLU A 892 0.68 38.64 25.07
N ILE A 893 0.23 37.98 24.01
CA ILE A 893 0.10 36.52 23.98
C ILE A 893 1.45 35.83 24.23
N ILE A 894 2.50 36.30 23.54
CA ILE A 894 3.88 35.81 23.68
C ILE A 894 4.39 36.05 25.11
N ALA A 895 4.18 37.27 25.62
CA ALA A 895 4.59 37.67 26.96
C ALA A 895 3.99 36.77 28.04
N ASP A 896 2.69 36.53 27.94
CA ASP A 896 1.95 35.66 28.86
C ASP A 896 2.36 34.20 28.74
N GLU A 897 2.54 33.67 27.51
CA GLU A 897 2.91 32.26 27.30
C GLU A 897 4.29 31.94 27.86
N LEU A 898 5.24 32.83 27.59
CA LEU A 898 6.65 32.65 27.97
C LEU A 898 6.95 33.21 29.35
N ASN A 899 5.98 33.92 29.95
CA ASN A 899 6.15 34.65 31.19
C ASN A 899 7.39 35.56 31.14
N VAL A 900 7.42 36.44 30.14
CA VAL A 900 8.42 37.49 29.96
C VAL A 900 7.77 38.86 30.20
N ARG A 901 8.49 39.83 30.78
CA ARG A 901 7.92 41.15 31.09
C ARG A 901 7.70 42.01 29.85
N THR A 902 8.63 41.95 28.91
CA THR A 902 8.55 42.71 27.66
C THR A 902 8.90 41.83 26.47
N VAL A 903 8.13 41.99 25.39
CA VAL A 903 8.44 41.45 24.07
C VAL A 903 8.73 42.63 23.16
N GLU A 904 9.95 42.72 22.67
CA GLU A 904 10.38 43.74 21.71
C GLU A 904 10.44 43.09 20.33
N VAL A 905 9.79 43.72 19.35
CA VAL A 905 9.79 43.26 17.95
C VAL A 905 10.61 44.25 17.14
N LEU A 906 11.64 43.74 16.45
CA LEU A 906 12.55 44.50 15.62
C LEU A 906 12.49 43.94 14.19
N ASP A 907 12.77 44.78 13.19
CA ASP A 907 13.12 44.23 11.88
C ASP A 907 14.51 43.57 11.94
N VAL A 908 14.83 42.73 10.95
CA VAL A 908 16.09 41.97 10.94
C VAL A 908 17.32 42.89 10.94
N ALA A 909 17.26 44.02 10.24
CA ALA A 909 18.38 44.97 10.15
C ALA A 909 18.57 45.76 11.46
N GLU A 910 17.48 46.09 12.14
CA GLU A 910 17.48 46.70 13.47
C GLU A 910 18.04 45.74 14.52
N ALA A 911 17.70 44.46 14.46
CA ALA A 911 18.24 43.44 15.34
C ALA A 911 19.75 43.22 15.12
N GLU A 912 20.21 43.22 13.86
CA GLU A 912 21.64 43.22 13.53
C GLU A 912 22.37 44.45 14.09
N ALA A 913 21.77 45.64 13.93
CA ALA A 913 22.30 46.88 14.49
C ALA A 913 22.32 46.90 16.02
N ALA A 914 21.38 46.19 16.68
CA ALA A 914 21.34 45.96 18.12
C ALA A 914 22.37 44.92 18.61
N GLY A 915 23.15 44.33 17.70
CA GLY A 915 24.24 43.41 18.02
C GLY A 915 23.81 41.95 18.09
N PHE A 916 22.66 41.59 17.51
CA PHE A 916 22.22 40.20 17.37
C PHE A 916 22.46 39.72 15.94
N SER A 917 23.31 38.72 15.75
CA SER A 917 23.57 38.15 14.42
C SER A 917 23.61 36.63 14.44
N LEU A 918 22.94 36.02 13.46
CA LEU A 918 23.02 34.59 13.16
C LEU A 918 23.85 34.41 11.88
N SER A 919 24.87 33.57 11.97
CA SER A 919 25.53 33.00 10.79
C SER A 919 24.76 31.78 10.32
N GLN A 920 24.70 31.50 9.01
CA GLN A 920 24.18 30.23 8.52
C GLN A 920 25.32 29.23 8.33
N ASN A 921 25.03 27.95 8.52
CA ASN A 921 25.87 26.81 8.22
C ASN A 921 25.17 25.92 7.20
N LEU A 922 25.83 25.63 6.09
CA LEU A 922 25.30 24.73 5.08
C LEU A 922 25.61 23.27 5.45
N VAL A 923 24.58 22.44 5.61
CA VAL A 923 24.68 20.99 5.74
C VAL A 923 24.22 20.33 4.45
N VAL A 924 25.06 19.51 3.83
CA VAL A 924 24.75 18.83 2.56
C VAL A 924 24.15 17.46 2.82
N ASN A 925 22.96 17.19 2.29
CA ASN A 925 22.33 15.87 2.27
C ASN A 925 22.94 15.03 1.14
N ALA A 926 24.04 14.34 1.46
CA ALA A 926 24.79 13.53 0.50
C ALA A 926 23.93 12.44 -0.18
N ARG A 927 22.87 11.94 0.48
CA ARG A 927 22.01 10.89 -0.05
C ARG A 927 21.07 11.41 -1.14
N ALA A 928 20.52 12.61 -0.95
CA ALA A 928 19.68 13.28 -1.94
C ALA A 928 20.51 13.87 -3.09
N ALA A 929 21.68 14.45 -2.79
CA ALA A 929 22.54 15.10 -3.77
C ALA A 929 23.33 14.10 -4.64
N GLY A 930 23.60 12.90 -4.12
CA GLY A 930 24.42 11.87 -4.77
C GLY A 930 23.97 11.46 -6.18
N PRO A 931 22.68 11.11 -6.40
CA PRO A 931 22.18 10.71 -7.72
C PRO A 931 22.39 11.77 -8.82
N ARG A 932 22.26 13.06 -8.49
CA ARG A 932 22.42 14.17 -9.45
C ARG A 932 23.87 14.59 -9.60
N LEU A 933 24.59 14.77 -8.50
CA LEU A 933 25.93 15.35 -8.47
C LEU A 933 27.06 14.33 -8.65
N GLY A 934 26.80 13.03 -8.46
CA GLY A 934 27.78 11.96 -8.59
C GLY A 934 29.07 12.25 -7.79
N LYS A 935 30.22 12.30 -8.48
CA LYS A 935 31.53 12.56 -7.86
C LYS A 935 31.67 13.98 -7.28
N GLN A 936 30.87 14.93 -7.74
CA GLN A 936 30.92 16.33 -7.30
C GLN A 936 30.32 16.51 -5.90
N VAL A 937 29.58 15.54 -5.36
CA VAL A 937 29.01 15.64 -4.00
C VAL A 937 30.09 15.85 -2.92
N GLN A 938 31.29 15.28 -3.12
CA GLN A 938 32.41 15.46 -2.20
C GLN A 938 33.00 16.88 -2.25
N GLN A 939 32.94 17.53 -3.42
CA GLN A 939 33.34 18.93 -3.57
C GLN A 939 32.38 19.83 -2.79
N VAL A 940 31.08 19.62 -2.95
CA VAL A 940 30.05 20.36 -2.23
C VAL A 940 30.14 20.15 -0.71
N ILE A 941 30.26 18.91 -0.22
CA ILE A 941 30.41 18.63 1.22
C ILE A 941 31.66 19.32 1.79
N LYS A 942 32.77 19.31 1.05
CA LYS A 942 34.01 19.95 1.48
C LYS A 942 33.87 21.47 1.52
N ALA A 943 33.21 22.05 0.52
CA ALA A 943 33.01 23.47 0.39
C ALA A 943 32.04 24.02 1.45
N SER A 944 30.97 23.29 1.77
CA SER A 944 30.08 23.58 2.90
C SER A 944 30.86 23.67 4.22
N LYS A 945 31.75 22.70 4.50
CA LYS A 945 32.57 22.68 5.72
C LYS A 945 33.66 23.76 5.76
N SER A 946 34.13 24.24 4.62
CA SER A 946 35.15 25.28 4.54
C SER A 946 34.60 26.70 4.45
N GLY A 947 33.27 26.86 4.45
CA GLY A 947 32.61 28.15 4.25
C GLY A 947 32.67 28.68 2.81
N ASP A 948 33.02 27.81 1.84
CA ASP A 948 33.06 28.16 0.40
C ASP A 948 31.68 27.92 -0.23
N TRP A 949 30.70 28.68 0.23
CA TRP A 949 29.34 28.60 -0.25
C TRP A 949 28.61 29.94 -0.07
N SER A 950 27.51 30.13 -0.79
CA SER A 950 26.71 31.36 -0.77
C SER A 950 25.25 31.07 -1.07
N VAL A 951 24.36 31.91 -0.55
CA VAL A 951 22.95 31.98 -0.95
C VAL A 951 22.75 33.22 -1.80
N THR A 952 22.09 33.09 -2.95
CA THR A 952 21.72 34.24 -3.80
C THR A 952 20.35 33.95 -4.41
N ASP A 953 19.37 34.82 -4.15
CA ASP A 953 17.98 34.67 -4.63
C ASP A 953 17.38 33.27 -4.32
N GLY A 954 17.58 32.77 -3.10
CA GLY A 954 17.12 31.44 -2.66
C GLY A 954 17.93 30.25 -3.19
N THR A 955 18.91 30.49 -4.06
CA THR A 955 19.76 29.46 -4.66
C THR A 955 21.01 29.26 -3.82
N VAL A 956 21.27 28.01 -3.39
CA VAL A 956 22.45 27.67 -2.59
C VAL A 956 23.55 27.11 -3.48
N VAL A 957 24.70 27.77 -3.49
CA VAL A 957 25.88 27.35 -4.25
C VAL A 957 26.98 26.96 -3.29
N SER A 958 27.53 25.76 -3.42
CA SER A 958 28.65 25.28 -2.59
C SER A 958 29.78 24.76 -3.44
N GLY A 959 30.97 25.36 -3.32
CA GLY A 959 32.14 25.02 -4.14
C GLY A 959 31.91 25.27 -5.62
N GLY A 960 31.08 26.26 -5.97
CA GLY A 960 30.71 26.60 -7.35
C GLY A 960 29.62 25.70 -7.97
N ILE A 961 28.95 24.86 -7.19
CA ILE A 961 27.88 23.97 -7.65
C ILE A 961 26.58 24.33 -6.96
N GLU A 962 25.53 24.49 -7.74
CA GLU A 962 24.16 24.74 -7.28
C GLU A 962 23.54 23.48 -6.67
N LEU A 963 22.96 23.62 -5.48
CA LEU A 963 22.20 22.60 -4.77
C LEU A 963 20.70 22.85 -4.97
N VAL A 964 19.94 21.78 -5.23
CA VAL A 964 18.48 21.87 -5.36
C VAL A 964 17.80 21.53 -4.03
N GLU A 965 16.52 21.87 -3.92
CA GLU A 965 15.70 21.60 -2.73
C GLU A 965 15.78 20.12 -2.32
N GLY A 966 15.95 19.87 -1.00
CA GLY A 966 16.15 18.53 -0.44
C GLY A 966 17.60 18.02 -0.43
N GLU A 967 18.52 18.65 -1.18
CA GLU A 967 19.95 18.29 -1.18
C GLU A 967 20.76 18.96 -0.07
N PHE A 968 20.17 19.91 0.65
CA PHE A 968 20.85 20.66 1.70
C PHE A 968 19.89 21.11 2.80
N THR A 969 20.47 21.54 3.90
CA THR A 969 19.80 22.22 5.01
C THR A 969 20.68 23.40 5.43
N LEU A 970 20.09 24.57 5.61
CA LEU A 970 20.78 25.72 6.21
C LEU A 970 20.46 25.74 7.70
N GLU A 971 21.49 25.60 8.53
CA GLU A 971 21.38 25.67 9.99
C GLU A 971 21.86 27.05 10.45
N SER A 972 21.01 27.83 11.11
CA SER A 972 21.42 29.11 11.69
C SER A 972 22.15 28.91 13.02
N VAL A 973 23.33 29.49 13.18
CA VAL A 973 24.20 29.44 14.36
C VAL A 973 24.50 30.85 14.83
N ALA A 974 24.30 31.11 16.12
CA ALA A 974 24.57 32.42 16.72
C ALA A 974 26.04 32.82 16.52
N GLU A 975 26.27 33.95 15.86
CA GLU A 975 27.62 34.46 15.54
C GLU A 975 28.09 35.44 16.61
N SER A 976 27.18 36.27 17.13
CA SER A 976 27.40 37.10 18.32
C SER A 976 26.08 37.41 19.03
N GLY A 977 26.12 37.37 20.37
CA GLY A 977 25.02 37.77 21.25
C GLY A 977 25.53 38.69 22.36
N THR A 978 24.64 39.47 22.95
CA THR A 978 24.95 40.26 24.14
C THR A 978 24.99 39.36 25.39
N ASP A 979 25.85 39.69 26.36
CA ASP A 979 26.04 38.85 27.57
C ASP A 979 24.72 38.63 28.33
N GLY A 980 24.30 37.36 28.45
CA GLY A 980 23.04 36.93 29.07
C GLY A 980 21.83 36.78 28.12
N MET A 981 21.99 37.02 26.81
CA MET A 981 20.95 36.81 25.79
C MET A 981 21.20 35.53 24.98
N GLU A 982 20.24 34.62 24.97
CA GLU A 982 20.30 33.37 24.21
C GLU A 982 19.53 33.49 22.90
N LEU A 983 20.22 33.25 21.78
CA LEU A 983 19.67 33.39 20.41
C LEU A 983 19.16 32.04 19.89
N ALA A 984 18.02 32.07 19.20
CA ALA A 984 17.48 30.94 18.46
C ALA A 984 16.86 31.39 17.14
N ALA A 985 17.03 30.56 16.11
CA ALA A 985 16.47 30.83 14.79
C ALA A 985 14.97 30.51 14.73
N LEU A 986 14.26 31.25 13.89
CA LEU A 986 12.90 30.99 13.46
C LEU A 986 12.91 30.81 11.94
N ASP A 987 11.83 30.28 11.38
CA ASP A 987 11.71 30.11 9.92
C ASP A 987 11.75 31.46 9.18
N SER A 988 11.22 32.52 9.82
CA SER A 988 11.17 33.89 9.29
C SER A 988 11.81 34.92 10.24
N GLY A 989 13.04 34.63 10.68
CA GLY A 989 13.86 35.55 11.48
C GLY A 989 14.55 34.86 12.64
N PHE A 990 14.58 35.52 13.80
CA PHE A 990 15.16 34.93 15.02
C PHE A 990 14.63 35.56 16.30
N LEU A 991 14.91 34.93 17.43
CA LEU A 991 14.61 35.47 18.75
C LEU A 991 15.85 35.49 19.64
N ALA A 992 15.88 36.43 20.59
CA ALA A 992 16.87 36.55 21.65
C ALA A 992 16.17 36.64 23.00
N LEU A 993 16.40 35.67 23.88
CA LEU A 993 15.78 35.60 25.21
C LEU A 993 16.77 36.04 26.30
N ASP A 994 16.36 36.99 27.14
CA ASP A 994 17.14 37.39 28.31
C ASP A 994 17.02 36.32 29.42
N THR A 995 18.13 35.65 29.69
CA THR A 995 18.20 34.55 30.67
C THR A 995 18.64 35.01 32.06
N ARG A 996 18.92 36.30 32.25
CA ARG A 996 19.40 36.85 33.53
C ARG A 996 18.26 36.88 34.55
N VAL A 997 18.48 36.23 35.69
CA VAL A 997 17.50 36.16 36.80
C VAL A 997 17.91 37.14 37.89
N THR A 998 17.10 38.18 38.11
CA THR A 998 17.30 39.12 39.22
C THR A 998 16.66 38.57 40.51
N PRO A 999 17.08 39.04 41.71
CA PRO A 999 16.46 38.62 42.97
C PRO A 999 14.94 38.82 43.01
N GLU A 1000 14.44 39.88 42.37
CA GLU A 1000 13.01 40.18 42.27
C GLU A 1000 12.27 39.16 41.38
N LEU A 1001 12.87 38.76 40.26
CA LEU A 1001 12.30 37.74 39.37
C LEU A 1001 12.28 36.36 40.04
N GLU A 1002 13.32 35.99 40.79
CA GLU A 1002 13.34 34.73 41.54
C GLU A 1002 12.29 34.70 42.66
N ALA A 1003 12.11 35.81 43.39
CA ALA A 1003 11.07 35.94 44.42
C ALA A 1003 9.65 35.77 43.85
N GLU A 1004 9.36 36.41 42.70
CA GLU A 1004 8.08 36.24 42.02
C GLU A 1004 7.91 34.81 41.46
N GLY A 1005 8.97 34.22 40.92
CA GLY A 1005 8.99 32.83 40.49
C GLY A 1005 8.62 31.88 41.63
N MET A 1006 9.17 32.12 42.82
CA MET A 1006 8.86 31.38 44.04
C MET A 1006 7.40 31.55 44.48
N ALA A 1007 6.83 32.75 44.33
CA ALA A 1007 5.40 32.98 44.59
C ALA A 1007 4.49 32.19 43.64
N ARG A 1008 4.85 32.07 42.35
CA ARG A 1008 4.11 31.23 41.40
C ARG A 1008 4.29 29.74 41.66
N ASP A 1009 5.44 29.30 42.16
CA ASP A 1009 5.63 27.94 42.65
C ASP A 1009 4.73 27.66 43.87
N ALA A 1010 4.55 28.63 44.77
CA ALA A 1010 3.60 28.52 45.89
C ALA A 1010 2.15 28.40 45.42
N VAL A 1011 1.73 29.18 44.40
CA VAL A 1011 0.41 29.04 43.77
C VAL A 1011 0.19 27.63 43.24
N ARG A 1012 1.18 27.08 42.49
CA ARG A 1012 1.10 25.71 41.96
C ARG A 1012 0.97 24.67 43.07
N ALA A 1013 1.78 24.79 44.11
CA ALA A 1013 1.73 23.90 45.27
C ALA A 1013 0.34 23.92 45.93
N ILE A 1014 -0.23 25.11 46.18
CA ILE A 1014 -1.57 25.25 46.77
C ILE A 1014 -2.64 24.65 45.86
N GLN A 1015 -2.60 24.89 44.55
CA GLN A 1015 -3.55 24.29 43.61
C GLN A 1015 -3.43 22.76 43.53
N GLY A 1016 -2.20 22.24 43.62
CA GLY A 1016 -1.95 20.80 43.74
C GLY A 1016 -2.60 20.21 44.99
N ILE A 1017 -2.46 20.89 46.14
CA ILE A 1017 -3.09 20.50 47.41
C ILE A 1017 -4.61 20.58 47.32
N ARG A 1018 -5.18 21.64 46.71
CA ARG A 1018 -6.64 21.75 46.49
C ARG A 1018 -7.19 20.53 45.74
N LYS A 1019 -6.45 20.06 44.73
CA LYS A 1019 -6.80 18.85 43.96
C LYS A 1019 -6.65 17.58 44.80
N GLN A 1020 -5.61 17.45 45.62
CA GLN A 1020 -5.43 16.31 46.53
C GLN A 1020 -6.55 16.22 47.57
N LEU A 1021 -7.07 17.37 48.00
CA LEU A 1021 -8.19 17.50 48.94
C LEU A 1021 -9.57 17.35 48.28
N ASP A 1022 -9.63 17.04 46.97
CA ASP A 1022 -10.87 16.90 46.18
C ASP A 1022 -11.81 18.12 46.32
N LEU A 1023 -11.22 19.33 46.39
CA LEU A 1023 -11.97 20.58 46.45
C LEU A 1023 -12.54 20.91 45.06
N ASP A 1024 -13.76 21.46 45.05
CA ASP A 1024 -14.36 21.96 43.82
C ASP A 1024 -13.54 23.17 43.32
N ILE A 1025 -13.49 23.34 42.00
CA ILE A 1025 -12.72 24.43 41.38
C ILE A 1025 -13.19 25.82 41.86
N SER A 1026 -14.44 25.93 42.32
CA SER A 1026 -15.04 27.16 42.87
C SER A 1026 -14.86 27.35 44.39
N ASP A 1027 -14.30 26.37 45.12
CA ASP A 1027 -14.15 26.45 46.57
C ASP A 1027 -13.15 27.53 47.00
N ARG A 1028 -13.50 28.28 48.05
CA ARG A 1028 -12.59 29.25 48.69
C ARG A 1028 -11.84 28.60 49.84
N ILE A 1029 -10.59 29.03 50.07
CA ILE A 1029 -9.69 28.39 51.04
C ILE A 1029 -9.00 29.40 51.97
N ALA A 1030 -8.53 28.93 53.12
CA ALA A 1030 -7.56 29.61 53.97
C ALA A 1030 -6.22 28.86 53.92
N VAL A 1031 -5.11 29.59 53.81
CA VAL A 1031 -3.76 29.03 53.63
C VAL A 1031 -2.82 29.56 54.71
N THR A 1032 -2.08 28.67 55.36
CA THR A 1032 -0.95 29.00 56.24
C THR A 1032 0.34 28.48 55.63
N ILE A 1033 1.35 29.34 55.52
CA ILE A 1033 2.69 29.02 55.01
C ILE A 1033 3.71 29.13 56.17
N GLU A 1034 4.29 28.00 56.56
CA GLU A 1034 5.44 27.93 57.47
C GLU A 1034 6.71 27.76 56.63
N ALA A 1035 7.57 28.77 56.61
CA ALA A 1035 8.83 28.76 55.87
C ALA A 1035 9.93 29.48 56.67
N ASP A 1036 11.18 29.36 56.23
CA ASP A 1036 12.29 30.13 56.80
C ASP A 1036 12.18 31.62 56.46
N THR A 1037 13.01 32.45 57.09
CA THR A 1037 12.95 33.91 56.94
C THR A 1037 13.19 34.39 55.52
N GLU A 1038 14.03 33.69 54.74
CA GLU A 1038 14.39 34.06 53.38
C GLU A 1038 13.24 33.77 52.41
N VAL A 1039 12.61 32.60 52.53
CA VAL A 1039 11.43 32.21 51.75
C VAL A 1039 10.21 33.05 52.11
N ALA A 1040 9.97 33.30 53.41
CA ALA A 1040 8.88 34.17 53.84
C ALA A 1040 9.03 35.60 53.28
N ALA A 1041 10.24 36.17 53.33
CA ALA A 1041 10.53 37.49 52.78
C ALA A 1041 10.38 37.56 51.26
N ALA A 1042 10.59 36.46 50.54
CA ALA A 1042 10.34 36.36 49.10
C ALA A 1042 8.84 36.25 48.75
N LEU A 1043 8.05 35.54 49.57
CA LEU A 1043 6.62 35.29 49.30
C LEU A 1043 5.69 36.41 49.79
N GLU A 1044 6.00 37.07 50.90
CA GLU A 1044 5.16 38.11 51.51
C GLU A 1044 4.80 39.27 50.54
N PRO A 1045 5.73 39.82 49.74
CA PRO A 1045 5.41 40.87 48.76
C PRO A 1045 4.43 40.44 47.67
N HIS A 1046 4.26 39.12 47.46
CA HIS A 1046 3.39 38.53 46.44
C HIS A 1046 2.12 37.87 47.02
N ALA A 1047 1.76 38.20 48.27
CA ALA A 1047 0.59 37.64 48.96
C ALA A 1047 -0.71 37.81 48.15
N ASP A 1048 -0.91 38.95 47.50
CA ASP A 1048 -2.12 39.22 46.69
C ASP A 1048 -2.18 38.34 45.44
N LEU A 1049 -1.04 38.10 44.78
CA LEU A 1049 -0.94 37.18 43.64
C LEU A 1049 -1.30 35.75 44.09
N ILE A 1050 -0.69 35.30 45.19
CA ILE A 1050 -0.94 33.97 45.73
C ILE A 1050 -2.42 33.83 46.09
N ALA A 1051 -2.99 34.83 46.75
CA ALA A 1051 -4.37 34.78 47.20
C ALA A 1051 -5.38 34.80 46.04
N GLY A 1052 -5.16 35.66 45.04
CA GLY A 1052 -5.99 35.78 43.85
C GLY A 1052 -6.04 34.50 43.03
N GLU A 1053 -4.87 33.93 42.71
CA GLU A 1053 -4.75 32.75 41.84
C GLU A 1053 -5.19 31.43 42.51
N THR A 1054 -5.39 31.42 43.83
CA THR A 1054 -5.75 30.20 44.59
C THR A 1054 -7.13 30.26 45.24
N LEU A 1055 -7.90 31.35 45.01
CA LEU A 1055 -9.15 31.65 45.70
C LEU A 1055 -8.99 31.65 47.24
N THR A 1056 -7.84 32.09 47.72
CA THR A 1056 -7.54 32.16 49.16
C THR A 1056 -8.16 33.41 49.77
N THR A 1057 -8.99 33.24 50.78
CA THR A 1057 -9.63 34.33 51.52
C THR A 1057 -8.82 34.81 52.72
N ALA A 1058 -7.88 34.00 53.20
CA ALA A 1058 -6.95 34.35 54.27
C ALA A 1058 -5.61 33.64 54.07
N LEU A 1059 -4.53 34.42 53.91
CA LEU A 1059 -3.15 33.93 53.77
C LEU A 1059 -2.33 34.36 54.99
N THR A 1060 -1.72 33.41 55.71
CA THR A 1060 -0.93 33.69 56.92
C THR A 1060 0.47 33.08 56.82
N PHE A 1061 1.51 33.86 57.12
CA PHE A 1061 2.88 33.37 57.28
C PHE A 1061 3.17 33.10 58.76
N GLY A 1062 3.49 31.87 59.11
CA GLY A 1062 3.68 31.45 60.50
C GLY A 1062 3.63 29.93 60.69
N PRO A 1063 3.85 29.42 61.92
CA PRO A 1063 3.88 27.98 62.18
C PRO A 1063 2.55 27.33 61.83
N VAL A 1064 2.60 26.18 61.13
CA VAL A 1064 1.40 25.38 60.88
C VAL A 1064 0.92 24.76 62.19
N ASP A 1065 -0.37 24.87 62.48
CA ASP A 1065 -0.99 24.32 63.68
C ASP A 1065 -0.77 22.80 63.80
N ALA A 1066 -0.53 22.30 65.02
CA ALA A 1066 -0.17 20.91 65.26
C ALA A 1066 -1.29 19.92 64.86
N ASP A 1067 -2.54 20.39 64.89
CA ASP A 1067 -3.74 19.62 64.53
C ASP A 1067 -4.18 19.82 63.06
N ALA A 1068 -3.46 20.64 62.27
CA ALA A 1068 -3.76 20.86 60.86
C ALA A 1068 -3.01 19.85 59.95
N GLU A 1069 -3.69 19.38 58.91
CA GLU A 1069 -3.04 18.61 57.85
C GLU A 1069 -2.03 19.50 57.11
N ALA A 1070 -0.76 19.11 57.16
CA ALA A 1070 0.35 19.89 56.64
C ALA A 1070 0.99 19.16 55.46
N PHE A 1071 1.22 19.92 54.39
CA PHE A 1071 1.79 19.45 53.13
C PHE A 1071 3.20 20.01 52.97
N THR A 1072 4.12 19.20 52.48
CA THR A 1072 5.49 19.61 52.14
C THR A 1072 5.63 19.59 50.61
N PRO A 1073 5.39 20.72 49.94
CA PRO A 1073 5.46 20.77 48.47
C PRO A 1073 6.91 20.64 48.00
N GLU A 1074 7.11 19.90 46.91
CA GLU A 1074 8.43 19.75 46.27
C GLU A 1074 8.82 21.01 45.50
N GLU A 1075 7.86 21.87 45.16
CA GLU A 1075 8.06 23.10 44.39
C GLU A 1075 8.68 24.25 45.18
N LEU A 1076 8.71 24.17 46.52
CA LEU A 1076 9.25 25.22 47.40
C LEU A 1076 10.53 24.76 48.11
N PRO A 1077 11.38 25.68 48.57
CA PRO A 1077 12.61 25.32 49.27
C PRO A 1077 12.38 24.42 50.49
N GLY A 1078 13.30 23.48 50.71
CA GLY A 1078 13.19 22.45 51.72
C GLY A 1078 13.01 23.02 53.13
N GLY A 1079 11.97 22.54 53.83
CA GLY A 1079 11.57 23.06 55.15
C GLY A 1079 10.26 23.86 55.11
N THR A 1080 9.74 24.19 53.92
CA THR A 1080 8.44 24.85 53.77
C THR A 1080 7.28 23.88 54.01
N ARG A 1081 6.31 24.26 54.83
CA ARG A 1081 5.06 23.53 55.07
C ARG A 1081 3.85 24.40 54.78
N LEU A 1082 2.86 23.82 54.12
CA LEU A 1082 1.59 24.47 53.77
C LEU A 1082 0.44 23.79 54.51
N ALA A 1083 -0.52 24.56 55.04
CA ALA A 1083 -1.82 24.03 55.47
C ALA A 1083 -2.92 24.73 54.68
N VAL A 1084 -3.78 23.94 54.03
CA VAL A 1084 -4.92 24.42 53.24
C VAL A 1084 -6.20 23.91 53.88
N LYS A 1085 -7.13 24.82 54.18
CA LYS A 1085 -8.45 24.49 54.73
C LYS A 1085 -9.55 25.14 53.89
N ARG A 1086 -10.67 24.46 53.68
CA ARG A 1086 -11.86 25.08 53.07
C ARG A 1086 -12.34 26.22 53.99
N ALA A 1087 -12.57 27.39 53.40
CA ALA A 1087 -12.97 28.61 54.10
C ALA A 1087 -14.45 28.61 54.47
#